data_AF-A0A4Z2EPP9-F1
#
_entry.id   AF-A0A4Z2EPP9-F1
#
_cell.length_a   1.000
_cell.length_b   1.000
_cell.length_c   1.000
_cell.angle_alpha   90.00
_cell.angle_beta   90.00
_cell.angle_gamma   90.00
#
_symmetry.space_group_name_H-M   'P 1'
#
loop_
_entity.id
_entity.type
_entity.pdbx_description
1 polymer ?
#
loop_
_entity_poly.entity_id
_entity_poly.type
_entity_poly.pdbx_seq_one_letter_code
_entity_poly.pdbx_strand_id
1 'polypeptide(L)'
;MSAPSHRESLGGPQSGSKASRGLDPGGQKTTLPPLRSMSGPLFSPLSACDRLPVGQLSRLGVPVGPGRAIGATGAPGGVELYYLKEVQDSGRPYDLQVVRFSDAGREHYVFSRHAVLHVTEHGHGGVVSLARWGREAAAWRALQEIRFFRDFRLRRAFNRWQRNVRAIVFQRKCWGLQDQLLVAVPPFREALLLFVRVAEEVQQTPPLPLDGFRTFTLPEFMSRLASTNQELLQTLERFSRRRAVLLTAVKQRVHEDLQRLQLHLERANKASAGREQPLHLLAAHRQRLREDSARARGALLKLGRFAALVDRMTLQSLVTAAQRGAAAFLSHAVQRPPQRALFLTELSFSAGGPLVLDPPVTLFQEAVSGALQDAGAAFPQVLSQSRHVVEKLWTYSTIKLWIHRREDVDCDASPGRRMSCCSPPLGDPAAAPGLSALGGRPLLRERLRWLLGRGDEAGLQLQRRCESFSWLPDAQALVLRWTGPALASMEGRPAAAYLELVEALRRWALRVQEVPSSFSAGSRLLEVRCSGLKERLGLQLRRLEEDVLQRLLERIRLLSGGLLADLEEAAERLAADPRGLQQLSAYAALTRASGASLAATQTRLDYVHALQDAVAKAFRQRTGPELALEEKLRAAWTRLVPLVERAEGVVSARRPPVADALDSMFSFLARDLRRRVSEATSGAFLDPSQEAQHMAARLKLVREHVHDLIAKLQRLGSQSHELHGESWETGRSTDL
;
A
#
# COMPACT_ATOMS: atom_id res chain seq x y z
N MET A 1 35.85 17.12 33.07
CA MET A 1 36.65 18.31 32.69
C MET A 1 36.33 18.58 31.23
N SER A 2 35.70 19.66 30.78
CA SER A 2 35.16 20.86 31.41
C SER A 2 34.08 21.42 30.48
N ALA A 3 33.04 22.01 31.09
CA ALA A 3 32.07 22.91 30.46
C ALA A 3 32.75 24.24 30.01
N PRO A 4 32.03 25.15 29.33
CA PRO A 4 31.21 26.17 30.02
C PRO A 4 29.81 26.36 29.36
N SER A 5 28.69 26.58 30.09
CA SER A 5 28.25 27.73 30.90
C SER A 5 27.84 28.96 30.05
N HIS A 6 26.54 29.09 29.76
CA HIS A 6 25.55 30.04 30.32
C HIS A 6 25.43 31.40 29.62
N ARG A 7 24.21 31.71 29.16
CA ARG A 7 23.57 33.00 29.44
C ARG A 7 22.04 32.90 29.38
N GLU A 8 21.43 33.10 30.53
CA GLU A 8 20.02 33.39 30.74
C GLU A 8 19.72 34.85 30.34
N SER A 9 18.49 35.12 29.89
CA SER A 9 17.86 36.42 30.11
C SER A 9 16.37 36.25 30.35
N LEU A 10 16.00 36.65 31.57
CA LEU A 10 14.67 36.83 32.13
C LEU A 10 13.98 38.06 31.51
N GLY A 11 12.68 37.96 31.23
CA GLY A 11 11.80 39.08 30.96
C GLY A 11 10.37 38.71 31.35
N GLY A 12 9.90 39.29 32.44
CA GLY A 12 8.65 38.96 33.15
C GLY A 12 7.33 39.37 32.47
N PRO A 13 6.20 39.17 33.18
CA PRO A 13 4.87 39.05 32.59
C PRO A 13 4.16 40.41 32.50
N GLN A 14 3.41 40.63 31.42
CA GLN A 14 2.45 41.74 31.35
C GLN A 14 1.02 41.24 31.52
N SER A 15 0.38 41.82 32.54
CA SER A 15 -1.05 41.74 32.83
C SER A 15 -1.85 42.46 31.75
N GLY A 16 -2.99 41.90 31.35
CA GLY A 16 -3.91 42.50 30.39
C GLY A 16 -5.32 41.92 30.56
N SER A 17 -6.00 42.40 31.59
CA SER A 17 -7.40 42.16 31.91
C SER A 17 -8.34 42.64 30.79
N LYS A 18 -9.27 41.79 30.33
CA LYS A 18 -10.71 42.12 30.19
C LYS A 18 -11.55 40.98 29.58
N ALA A 19 -12.69 40.75 30.24
CA ALA A 19 -13.99 40.32 29.71
C ALA A 19 -14.18 38.83 29.34
N SER A 20 -14.27 38.00 30.37
CA SER A 20 -15.00 36.73 30.37
C SER A 20 -16.52 36.99 30.25
N ARG A 21 -17.08 36.76 29.05
CA ARG A 21 -18.53 36.55 28.87
C ARG A 21 -18.87 35.14 29.33
N GLY A 22 -19.52 35.04 30.49
CA GLY A 22 -20.12 33.81 30.99
C GLY A 22 -21.23 33.35 30.05
N LEU A 23 -21.07 32.13 29.53
CA LEU A 23 -22.15 31.36 28.90
C LEU A 23 -22.49 30.24 29.87
N ASP A 24 -23.64 30.40 30.53
CA ASP A 24 -24.27 29.41 31.39
C ASP A 24 -24.48 28.08 30.66
N PRO A 25 -24.07 26.93 31.22
CA PRO A 25 -24.63 25.65 30.83
C PRO A 25 -25.95 25.48 31.57
N GLY A 26 -27.05 25.82 30.90
CA GLY A 26 -28.42 25.50 31.32
C GLY A 26 -28.66 24.00 31.39
N GLY A 27 -28.18 23.36 32.46
CA GLY A 27 -28.52 22.00 32.82
C GLY A 27 -29.96 21.95 33.33
N GLN A 28 -30.89 21.53 32.48
CA GLN A 28 -32.24 21.13 32.92
C GLN A 28 -32.12 19.87 33.79
N LYS A 29 -31.87 20.07 35.09
CA LYS A 29 -32.25 19.11 36.13
C LYS A 29 -33.78 19.16 36.24
N THR A 30 -34.46 18.26 35.53
CA THR A 30 -35.85 17.90 35.85
C THR A 30 -35.86 17.19 37.21
N THR A 31 -35.85 18.01 38.26
CA THR A 31 -36.13 17.58 39.63
C THR A 31 -37.64 17.43 39.73
N LEU A 32 -38.13 16.19 39.73
CA LEU A 32 -39.51 15.88 40.09
C LEU A 32 -39.75 16.37 41.53
N PRO A 33 -40.81 17.16 41.80
CA PRO A 33 -41.13 17.53 43.17
C PRO A 33 -41.69 16.31 43.92
N PRO A 34 -41.46 16.20 45.24
CA PRO A 34 -42.00 15.10 46.01
C PRO A 34 -43.53 15.23 46.10
N LEU A 35 -44.21 14.08 46.03
CA LEU A 35 -45.65 13.93 46.27
C LEU A 35 -46.00 14.49 47.67
N ARG A 36 -46.56 15.70 47.71
CA ARG A 36 -47.26 16.21 48.90
C ARG A 36 -48.67 15.61 48.93
N SER A 37 -48.89 14.77 49.93
CA SER A 37 -50.20 14.49 50.49
C SER A 37 -50.84 15.79 50.97
N MET A 38 -51.98 16.18 50.42
CA MET A 38 -52.81 17.27 50.95
C MET A 38 -54.29 16.85 50.88
N SER A 39 -54.74 16.28 52.00
CA SER A 39 -56.12 16.26 52.46
C SER A 39 -56.47 17.66 53.02
N GLY A 40 -57.65 18.18 52.66
CA GLY A 40 -58.23 19.39 53.24
C GLY A 40 -58.92 20.32 52.22
N PRO A 41 -60.20 20.68 52.39
CA PRO A 41 -60.88 21.66 51.55
C PRO A 41 -60.79 23.07 52.16
N LEU A 42 -60.45 24.07 51.34
CA LEU A 42 -60.65 25.49 51.65
C LEU A 42 -61.52 26.07 50.54
N PHE A 43 -62.71 26.54 50.89
CA PHE A 43 -63.45 27.51 50.12
C PHE A 43 -64.06 28.54 51.09
N SER A 44 -63.64 29.78 50.93
CA SER A 44 -64.37 30.97 51.35
C SER A 44 -64.58 31.80 50.08
N PRO A 45 -65.79 32.27 49.76
CA PRO A 45 -65.99 33.14 48.61
C PRO A 45 -65.98 34.62 49.00
N LEU A 46 -65.26 35.39 48.19
CA LEU A 46 -65.44 36.82 47.98
C LEU A 46 -66.76 37.06 47.24
N SER A 47 -67.53 38.09 47.63
CA SER A 47 -67.78 39.25 46.76
C SER A 47 -68.65 40.29 47.47
N ALA A 48 -68.30 41.56 47.25
CA ALA A 48 -69.01 42.75 47.68
C ALA A 48 -69.92 43.30 46.57
N CYS A 49 -70.87 44.15 46.99
CA CYS A 49 -71.61 45.23 46.29
C CYS A 49 -72.50 44.86 45.08
N ASP A 50 -73.65 45.47 44.80
CA ASP A 50 -74.48 46.48 45.49
C ASP A 50 -75.90 46.47 44.85
N ARG A 51 -76.89 46.75 45.70
CA ARG A 51 -78.24 47.37 45.57
C ARG A 51 -78.96 47.46 44.19
N LEU A 52 -80.26 47.12 44.19
CA LEU A 52 -81.43 48.02 43.92
C LEU A 52 -82.79 47.25 44.05
N PRO A 53 -83.97 47.89 44.11
CA PRO A 53 -84.91 47.74 45.23
C PRO A 53 -86.23 46.99 44.93
N VAL A 54 -86.97 46.79 46.02
CA VAL A 54 -88.29 46.14 46.16
C VAL A 54 -89.36 46.68 45.20
N GLY A 55 -90.06 45.78 44.53
CA GLY A 55 -91.29 46.05 43.79
C GLY A 55 -92.16 44.80 43.66
N GLN A 56 -93.11 44.66 44.60
CA GLN A 56 -94.36 43.89 44.52
C GLN A 56 -94.30 42.42 44.05
N LEU A 57 -94.10 41.51 45.01
CA LEU A 57 -94.55 40.13 44.92
C LEU A 57 -95.92 40.01 45.60
N SER A 58 -96.98 39.98 44.79
CA SER A 58 -98.26 39.41 45.19
C SER A 58 -98.61 38.30 44.23
N ARG A 59 -98.91 37.13 44.81
CA ARG A 59 -99.55 35.97 44.20
C ARG A 59 -98.77 35.28 43.09
N LEU A 60 -98.10 34.20 43.45
CA LEU A 60 -98.22 32.91 42.75
C LEU A 60 -98.08 31.82 43.81
N GLY A 61 -99.24 31.35 44.29
CA GLY A 61 -99.34 30.22 45.19
C GLY A 61 -98.92 28.94 44.47
N VAL A 62 -98.08 28.15 45.15
CA VAL A 62 -97.92 26.74 44.83
C VAL A 62 -98.85 25.97 45.75
N PRO A 63 -99.74 25.10 45.23
CA PRO A 63 -100.65 24.32 46.05
C PRO A 63 -99.85 23.24 46.79
N VAL A 64 -99.86 23.27 48.11
CA VAL A 64 -99.47 22.12 48.91
C VAL A 64 -100.73 21.25 49.03
N GLY A 65 -100.71 20.07 48.42
CA GLY A 65 -101.78 19.08 48.50
C GLY A 65 -102.08 18.67 49.95
N PRO A 66 -103.27 18.10 50.23
CA PRO A 66 -103.72 17.83 51.58
C PRO A 66 -103.04 16.58 52.15
N GLY A 67 -101.79 16.75 52.59
CA GLY A 67 -101.09 15.79 53.44
C GLY A 67 -101.45 16.07 54.89
N ARG A 68 -102.43 15.32 55.40
CA ARG A 68 -102.95 15.28 56.77
C ARG A 68 -101.93 15.76 57.82
N ALA A 69 -102.09 17.00 58.26
CA ALA A 69 -101.32 17.59 59.36
C ALA A 69 -101.79 16.98 60.69
N ILE A 70 -100.92 16.24 61.37
CA ILE A 70 -101.06 16.03 62.82
C ILE A 70 -100.36 17.22 63.45
N GLY A 71 -101.14 18.27 63.71
CA GLY A 71 -100.67 19.40 64.50
C GLY A 71 -100.43 18.94 65.93
N ALA A 72 -99.17 18.92 66.36
CA ALA A 72 -98.88 19.05 67.77
C ALA A 72 -99.05 20.53 68.12
N THR A 73 -100.27 20.93 68.48
CA THR A 73 -100.49 22.22 69.15
C THR A 73 -101.33 22.04 70.39
N GLY A 74 -100.72 22.45 71.50
CA GLY A 74 -101.34 22.60 72.81
C GLY A 74 -100.64 23.73 73.57
N ALA A 75 -100.45 24.90 72.92
CA ALA A 75 -100.24 26.19 73.60
C ALA A 75 -100.45 27.35 72.59
N PRO A 76 -101.28 28.36 72.90
CA PRO A 76 -101.51 29.50 72.01
C PRO A 76 -100.26 30.40 72.00
N GLY A 77 -99.57 30.45 70.86
CA GLY A 77 -98.31 31.17 70.66
C GLY A 77 -97.12 30.31 70.22
N GLY A 78 -97.28 28.99 70.09
CA GLY A 78 -96.22 28.06 69.69
C GLY A 78 -95.79 28.21 68.22
N VAL A 79 -94.47 28.28 67.99
CA VAL A 79 -93.85 28.31 66.67
C VAL A 79 -93.99 26.93 66.00
N GLU A 80 -94.64 26.86 64.83
CA GLU A 80 -94.66 25.64 64.02
C GLU A 80 -93.24 25.33 63.49
N LEU A 81 -92.75 24.12 63.78
CA LEU A 81 -91.44 23.62 63.37
C LEU A 81 -91.61 22.37 62.50
N TYR A 82 -90.89 22.33 61.38
CA TYR A 82 -90.83 21.20 60.46
C TYR A 82 -89.43 20.62 60.43
N TYR A 83 -89.31 19.29 60.51
CA TYR A 83 -88.04 18.58 60.40
C TYR A 83 -87.89 18.05 58.98
N LEU A 84 -86.74 18.29 58.37
CA LEU A 84 -86.46 17.90 56.99
C LEU A 84 -85.10 17.22 56.88
N LYS A 85 -84.99 16.30 55.93
CA LYS A 85 -83.77 15.53 55.66
C LYS A 85 -83.45 15.55 54.18
N GLU A 86 -82.17 15.55 53.82
CA GLU A 86 -81.77 15.44 52.42
C GLU A 86 -82.23 14.09 51.85
N VAL A 87 -82.77 14.12 50.63
CA VAL A 87 -83.15 12.90 49.90
C VAL A 87 -81.86 12.13 49.59
N GLN A 88 -81.78 10.90 50.12
CA GLN A 88 -80.63 10.01 49.93
C GLN A 88 -80.27 9.86 48.45
N ASP A 89 -78.97 9.85 48.16
CA ASP A 89 -78.37 9.69 46.83
C ASP A 89 -78.69 10.74 45.76
N SER A 90 -79.37 11.84 46.10
CA SER A 90 -79.65 12.90 45.13
C SER A 90 -78.41 13.74 44.80
N GLY A 91 -77.48 13.92 45.75
CA GLY A 91 -76.35 14.85 45.61
C GLY A 91 -76.80 16.31 45.44
N ARG A 92 -78.04 16.62 45.86
CA ARG A 92 -78.72 17.91 45.73
C ARG A 92 -79.03 18.45 47.13
N PRO A 93 -78.18 19.34 47.67
CA PRO A 93 -78.24 19.75 49.08
C PRO A 93 -79.53 20.49 49.48
N TYR A 94 -80.34 20.93 48.52
CA TYR A 94 -81.60 21.66 48.76
C TYR A 94 -82.85 20.81 48.50
N ASP A 95 -82.71 19.57 48.02
CA ASP A 95 -83.83 18.64 47.84
C ASP A 95 -84.08 17.93 49.17
N LEU A 96 -84.88 18.58 50.01
CA LEU A 96 -85.19 18.13 51.37
C LEU A 96 -86.60 17.51 51.45
N GLN A 97 -86.72 16.38 52.13
CA GLN A 97 -87.98 15.71 52.43
C GLN A 97 -88.43 16.04 53.85
N VAL A 98 -89.72 16.31 54.07
CA VAL A 98 -90.29 16.49 55.42
C VAL A 98 -90.40 15.13 56.09
N VAL A 99 -89.84 15.03 57.28
CA VAL A 99 -89.70 13.80 58.06
C VAL A 99 -90.17 14.06 59.49
N ARG A 100 -90.62 13.03 60.21
CA ARG A 100 -90.94 13.16 61.64
C ARG A 100 -89.65 13.35 62.44
N PHE A 101 -89.72 14.00 63.60
CA PHE A 101 -88.56 14.21 64.46
C PHE A 101 -87.79 12.91 64.76
N SER A 102 -88.50 11.82 65.04
CA SER A 102 -87.93 10.49 65.33
C SER A 102 -87.08 9.92 64.19
N ASP A 103 -87.38 10.31 62.95
CA ASP A 103 -86.78 9.75 61.73
C ASP A 103 -85.75 10.71 61.09
N ALA A 104 -85.55 11.90 61.69
CA ALA A 104 -84.66 12.95 61.18
C ALA A 104 -83.18 12.52 61.16
N GLY A 105 -82.75 11.70 62.12
CA GLY A 105 -81.37 11.20 62.21
C GLY A 105 -80.36 12.27 62.65
N ARG A 106 -79.06 11.97 62.51
CA ARG A 106 -77.96 12.78 63.07
C ARG A 106 -77.67 14.07 62.31
N GLU A 107 -77.95 14.10 61.00
CA GLU A 107 -77.89 15.33 60.20
C GLU A 107 -79.26 15.62 59.59
N HIS A 108 -79.83 16.76 59.93
CA HIS A 108 -81.17 17.17 59.49
C HIS A 108 -81.34 18.70 59.55
N TYR A 109 -82.39 19.21 58.91
CA TYR A 109 -82.75 20.61 58.89
C TYR A 109 -84.05 20.85 59.68
N VAL A 110 -84.11 21.94 60.43
CA VAL A 110 -85.31 22.38 61.16
C VAL A 110 -85.78 23.70 60.56
N PHE A 111 -87.00 23.71 60.02
CA PHE A 111 -87.61 24.88 59.41
C PHE A 111 -88.66 25.47 60.36
N SER A 112 -88.52 26.75 60.62
CA SER A 112 -89.51 27.61 61.28
C SER A 112 -90.07 28.60 60.27
N ARG A 113 -91.17 29.26 60.59
CA ARG A 113 -91.78 30.33 59.79
C ARG A 113 -90.78 31.44 59.37
N HIS A 114 -89.70 31.65 60.15
CA HIS A 114 -88.73 32.73 59.89
C HIS A 114 -87.31 32.24 59.60
N ALA A 115 -86.96 30.99 59.91
CA ALA A 115 -85.58 30.53 59.90
C ALA A 115 -85.42 29.04 59.60
N VAL A 116 -84.25 28.67 59.10
CA VAL A 116 -83.79 27.32 58.82
C VAL A 116 -82.53 27.08 59.65
N LEU A 117 -82.54 26.01 60.45
CA LEU A 117 -81.41 25.56 61.24
C LEU A 117 -80.90 24.24 60.66
N HIS A 118 -79.62 24.16 60.35
CA HIS A 118 -78.98 22.89 60.01
C HIS A 118 -78.40 22.25 61.28
N VAL A 119 -78.75 21.00 61.56
CA VAL A 119 -78.21 20.20 62.65
C VAL A 119 -77.26 19.17 62.03
N THR A 120 -76.00 19.16 62.45
CA THR A 120 -74.94 18.25 61.97
C THR A 120 -74.52 17.28 63.07
N GLU A 121 -73.74 16.25 62.73
CA GLU A 121 -73.23 15.26 63.72
C GLU A 121 -72.39 15.90 64.84
N HIS A 122 -71.85 17.10 64.62
CA HIS A 122 -70.95 17.79 65.55
C HIS A 122 -71.54 19.07 66.16
N GLY A 123 -72.83 19.38 65.94
CA GLY A 123 -73.51 20.55 66.51
C GLY A 123 -74.57 21.16 65.61
N HIS A 124 -74.80 22.47 65.71
CA HIS A 124 -75.70 23.18 64.80
C HIS A 124 -74.89 24.03 63.80
N GLY A 125 -75.14 23.86 62.51
CA GLY A 125 -74.47 24.51 61.38
C GLY A 125 -74.86 25.97 61.13
N GLY A 126 -75.42 26.65 62.14
CA GLY A 126 -75.92 28.02 62.07
C GLY A 126 -77.40 28.13 61.66
N VAL A 127 -78.00 29.29 61.98
CA VAL A 127 -79.38 29.65 61.65
C VAL A 127 -79.38 30.63 60.47
N VAL A 128 -80.16 30.33 59.43
CA VAL A 128 -80.32 31.17 58.24
C VAL A 128 -81.78 31.59 58.13
N SER A 129 -82.09 32.83 57.73
CA SER A 129 -83.50 33.22 57.52
C SER A 129 -84.12 32.44 56.37
N LEU A 130 -85.42 32.11 56.46
CA LEU A 130 -86.10 31.34 55.41
C LEU A 130 -86.01 32.03 54.04
N ALA A 131 -86.07 33.36 54.01
CA ALA A 131 -85.89 34.15 52.79
C ALA A 131 -84.48 34.00 52.19
N ARG A 132 -83.43 33.96 53.02
CA ARG A 132 -82.06 33.76 52.57
C ARG A 132 -81.83 32.33 52.09
N TRP A 133 -82.33 31.33 52.83
CA TRP A 133 -82.30 29.93 52.42
C TRP A 133 -82.99 29.73 51.05
N GLY A 134 -84.18 30.31 50.88
CA GLY A 134 -84.90 30.28 49.60
C GLY A 134 -84.12 30.92 48.45
N ARG A 135 -83.45 32.06 48.69
CA ARG A 135 -82.56 32.69 47.70
C ARG A 135 -81.36 31.82 47.36
N GLU A 136 -80.70 31.23 48.35
CA GLU A 136 -79.54 30.36 48.15
C GLU A 136 -79.94 29.07 47.40
N ALA A 137 -81.08 28.46 47.74
CA ALA A 137 -81.63 27.31 47.04
C ALA A 137 -82.01 27.64 45.58
N ALA A 138 -82.61 28.80 45.34
CA ALA A 138 -82.94 29.28 43.99
C ALA A 138 -81.68 29.58 43.17
N ALA A 139 -80.69 30.24 43.77
CA ALA A 139 -79.40 30.51 43.15
C ALA A 139 -78.65 29.21 42.83
N TRP A 140 -78.67 28.23 43.73
CA TRP A 140 -78.08 26.92 43.48
C TRP A 140 -78.80 26.20 42.32
N ARG A 141 -80.13 26.22 42.27
CA ARG A 141 -80.90 25.66 41.14
C ARG A 141 -80.55 26.34 39.82
N ALA A 142 -80.52 27.68 39.79
CA ALA A 142 -80.09 28.44 38.62
C ALA A 142 -78.64 28.12 38.19
N LEU A 143 -77.73 27.92 39.15
CA LEU A 143 -76.37 27.46 38.87
C LEU A 143 -76.35 26.05 38.26
N GLN A 144 -77.21 25.13 38.70
CA GLN A 144 -77.32 23.79 38.11
C GLN A 144 -77.94 23.77 36.70
N GLU A 145 -78.70 24.80 36.31
CA GLU A 145 -79.19 24.94 34.93
C GLU A 145 -78.05 25.31 33.96
N ILE A 146 -77.02 26.01 34.45
CA ILE A 146 -75.83 26.33 33.68
C ILE A 146 -75.01 25.04 33.48
N ARG A 147 -74.91 24.59 32.22
CA ARG A 147 -74.17 23.38 31.79
C ARG A 147 -72.76 23.28 32.40
N PHE A 148 -72.06 24.40 32.58
CA PHE A 148 -70.74 24.43 33.18
C PHE A 148 -70.72 23.87 34.61
N PHE A 149 -71.57 24.38 35.51
CA PHE A 149 -71.56 23.98 36.93
C PHE A 149 -72.18 22.60 37.13
N ARG A 150 -73.23 22.28 36.37
CA ARG A 150 -73.88 20.96 36.38
C ARG A 150 -72.88 19.83 36.08
N ASP A 151 -72.09 20.02 35.03
CA ASP A 151 -71.15 19.00 34.57
C ASP A 151 -69.77 19.14 35.23
N PHE A 152 -69.52 20.19 36.03
CA PHE A 152 -68.17 20.53 36.53
C PHE A 152 -67.51 19.38 37.30
N ARG A 153 -68.25 18.71 38.20
CA ARG A 153 -67.72 17.59 38.99
C ARG A 153 -67.33 16.40 38.10
N LEU A 154 -68.18 16.08 37.12
CA LEU A 154 -67.93 15.03 36.13
C LEU A 154 -66.74 15.38 35.23
N ARG A 155 -66.69 16.61 34.70
CA ARG A 155 -65.57 17.09 33.87
C ARG A 155 -64.26 17.10 34.65
N ARG A 156 -64.27 17.51 35.93
CA ARG A 156 -63.08 17.49 36.80
C ARG A 156 -62.60 16.06 37.06
N ALA A 157 -63.52 15.14 37.36
CA ALA A 157 -63.20 13.72 37.55
C ALA A 157 -62.65 13.09 36.26
N PHE A 158 -63.30 13.33 35.12
CA PHE A 158 -62.87 12.87 33.80
C PHE A 158 -61.50 13.43 33.42
N ASN A 159 -61.26 14.74 33.60
CA ASN A 159 -59.96 15.34 33.31
C ASN A 159 -58.85 14.77 34.20
N ARG A 160 -59.13 14.49 35.48
CA ARG A 160 -58.17 13.84 36.38
C ARG A 160 -57.89 12.40 35.94
N TRP A 161 -58.92 11.64 35.61
CA TRP A 161 -58.79 10.30 35.06
C TRP A 161 -57.98 10.31 33.76
N GLN A 162 -58.32 11.18 32.80
CA GLN A 162 -57.63 11.29 31.52
C GLN A 162 -56.14 11.63 31.68
N ARG A 163 -55.81 12.58 32.57
CA ARG A 163 -54.42 12.90 32.91
C ARG A 163 -53.69 11.71 33.52
N ASN A 164 -54.33 11.00 34.45
CA ASN A 164 -53.75 9.81 35.08
C ASN A 164 -53.52 8.69 34.06
N VAL A 165 -54.49 8.41 33.18
CA VAL A 165 -54.35 7.41 32.11
C VAL A 165 -53.20 7.78 31.16
N ARG A 166 -53.12 9.04 30.73
CA ARG A 166 -52.00 9.52 29.89
C ARG A 166 -50.65 9.35 30.60
N ALA A 167 -50.57 9.69 31.89
CA ALA A 167 -49.37 9.50 32.68
C ALA A 167 -49.00 8.01 32.80
N ILE A 168 -49.96 7.12 33.06
CA ILE A 168 -49.74 5.67 33.12
C ILE A 168 -49.25 5.13 31.77
N VAL A 169 -49.88 5.52 30.66
CA VAL A 169 -49.48 5.09 29.32
C VAL A 169 -48.06 5.58 28.98
N PHE A 170 -47.75 6.84 29.29
CA PHE A 170 -46.42 7.40 29.10
C PHE A 170 -45.37 6.66 29.93
N GLN A 171 -45.62 6.44 31.22
CA GLN A 171 -44.72 5.69 32.11
C GLN A 171 -44.50 4.25 31.64
N ARG A 172 -45.54 3.56 31.18
CA ARG A 172 -45.42 2.22 30.58
C ARG A 172 -44.50 2.23 29.35
N LYS A 173 -44.61 3.25 28.48
CA LYS A 173 -43.71 3.41 27.34
C LYS A 173 -42.28 3.70 27.78
N CYS A 174 -42.08 4.59 28.76
CA CYS A 174 -40.76 4.88 29.34
C CYS A 174 -40.11 3.62 29.93
N TRP A 175 -40.85 2.82 30.70
CA TRP A 175 -40.36 1.55 31.24
C TRP A 175 -40.03 0.55 30.14
N GLY A 176 -40.88 0.42 29.12
CA GLY A 176 -40.59 -0.43 27.97
C GLY A 176 -39.28 -0.05 27.26
N LEU A 177 -39.03 1.26 27.08
CA LEU A 177 -37.80 1.76 26.46
C LEU A 177 -36.58 1.57 27.37
N GLN A 178 -36.68 1.88 28.66
CA GLN A 178 -35.59 1.67 29.63
C GLN A 178 -35.24 0.19 29.80
N ASP A 179 -36.21 -0.70 29.61
CA ASP A 179 -35.94 -2.13 29.66
C ASP A 179 -35.12 -2.62 28.46
N GLN A 180 -35.31 -2.01 27.29
CA GLN A 180 -34.62 -2.42 26.06
C GLN A 180 -33.30 -1.69 25.82
N LEU A 181 -33.18 -0.41 26.21
CA LEU A 181 -32.04 0.44 25.90
C LEU A 181 -30.85 0.16 26.84
N LEU A 182 -29.76 -0.35 26.27
CA LEU A 182 -28.50 -0.58 27.00
C LEU A 182 -27.89 0.74 27.50
N VAL A 183 -28.00 1.80 26.69
CA VAL A 183 -27.52 3.14 27.05
C VAL A 183 -28.23 3.67 28.30
N ALA A 184 -29.46 3.23 28.60
CA ALA A 184 -30.17 3.67 29.80
C ALA A 184 -29.51 3.22 31.12
N VAL A 185 -28.65 2.20 31.08
CA VAL A 185 -27.88 1.70 32.23
C VAL A 185 -26.58 2.50 32.35
N PRO A 186 -26.34 3.25 33.45
CA PRO A 186 -25.17 4.13 33.60
C PRO A 186 -23.80 3.46 33.33
N PRO A 187 -23.45 2.31 33.96
CA PRO A 187 -22.16 1.67 33.70
C PRO A 187 -21.99 1.21 32.23
N PHE A 188 -23.08 0.89 31.53
CA PHE A 188 -23.01 0.52 30.11
C PHE A 188 -22.80 1.75 29.23
N ARG A 189 -23.48 2.86 29.53
CA ARG A 189 -23.33 4.12 28.79
C ARG A 189 -21.90 4.62 28.82
N GLU A 190 -21.31 4.69 30.01
CA GLU A 190 -19.93 5.15 30.21
C GLU A 190 -18.95 4.25 29.44
N ALA A 191 -19.14 2.93 29.53
CA ALA A 191 -18.34 1.97 28.81
C ALA A 191 -18.50 2.05 27.29
N LEU A 192 -19.72 2.27 26.76
CA LEU A 192 -19.91 2.48 25.31
C LEU A 192 -19.19 3.73 24.81
N LEU A 193 -19.22 4.84 25.56
CA LEU A 193 -18.52 6.07 25.19
C LEU A 193 -17.00 5.87 25.16
N LEU A 194 -16.45 5.18 26.17
CA LEU A 194 -15.03 4.81 26.19
C LEU A 194 -14.67 3.89 25.03
N PHE A 195 -15.53 2.91 24.73
CA PHE A 195 -15.31 1.97 23.65
C PHE A 195 -15.30 2.64 22.27
N VAL A 196 -16.20 3.59 22.00
CA VAL A 196 -16.21 4.36 20.74
C VAL A 196 -14.88 5.08 20.53
N ARG A 197 -14.35 5.74 21.57
CA ARG A 197 -13.04 6.42 21.49
C ARG A 197 -11.90 5.43 21.17
N VAL A 198 -11.90 4.28 21.82
CA VAL A 198 -10.90 3.22 21.56
C VAL A 198 -11.06 2.63 20.15
N ALA A 199 -12.27 2.56 19.62
CA ALA A 199 -12.55 2.12 18.26
C ALA A 199 -12.13 3.14 17.18
N GLU A 200 -12.17 4.44 17.49
CA GLU A 200 -11.68 5.49 16.59
C GLU A 200 -10.16 5.39 16.37
N GLU A 201 -9.38 5.01 17.39
CA GLU A 201 -7.92 4.83 17.24
C GLU A 201 -7.57 3.79 16.17
N VAL A 202 -8.30 2.66 16.12
CA VAL A 202 -8.11 1.63 15.10
C VAL A 202 -8.50 2.12 13.70
N GLN A 203 -9.45 3.05 13.61
CA GLN A 203 -9.88 3.64 12.33
C GLN A 203 -8.88 4.67 11.79
N GLN A 204 -8.01 5.23 12.63
CA GLN A 204 -7.00 6.20 12.25
C GLN A 204 -5.68 5.55 11.80
N THR A 205 -5.40 4.32 12.22
CA THR A 205 -4.22 3.57 11.76
C THR A 205 -4.47 3.01 10.35
N PRO A 206 -3.72 3.46 9.33
CA PRO A 206 -3.91 2.95 7.98
C PRO A 206 -3.41 1.49 7.87
N PRO A 207 -4.20 0.58 7.29
CA PRO A 207 -3.80 -0.82 7.10
C PRO A 207 -2.85 -1.03 5.91
N LEU A 208 -2.58 0.01 5.13
CA LEU A 208 -1.72 -0.03 3.95
C LEU A 208 -0.78 1.17 3.97
N PRO A 209 0.42 1.07 3.38
CA PRO A 209 1.36 2.17 3.32
C PRO A 209 0.81 3.29 2.42
N LEU A 210 0.55 4.45 3.04
CA LEU A 210 0.03 5.66 2.38
C LEU A 210 1.07 6.77 2.44
N ASP A 211 2.07 6.73 1.55
CA ASP A 211 3.00 7.85 1.37
C ASP A 211 2.68 8.56 0.05
N GLY A 212 2.06 9.75 0.14
CA GLY A 212 1.46 10.45 -0.99
C GLY A 212 2.44 10.89 -2.10
N PHE A 213 3.75 10.95 -1.82
CA PHE A 213 4.74 11.52 -2.73
C PHE A 213 5.92 10.61 -3.06
N ARG A 214 5.97 9.40 -2.49
CA ARG A 214 7.10 8.48 -2.68
C ARG A 214 6.81 7.46 -3.78
N THR A 215 7.78 7.28 -4.67
CA THR A 215 7.88 6.15 -5.61
C THR A 215 8.56 5.00 -4.89
N PHE A 216 7.99 3.80 -4.95
CA PHE A 216 8.56 2.64 -4.27
C PHE A 216 9.19 1.67 -5.26
N THR A 217 10.39 1.19 -4.95
CA THR A 217 10.85 -0.09 -5.51
C THR A 217 10.05 -1.22 -4.84
N LEU A 218 9.94 -2.38 -5.47
CA LEU A 218 9.26 -3.54 -4.88
C LEU A 218 9.77 -3.88 -3.46
N PRO A 219 11.10 -3.98 -3.20
CA PRO A 219 11.59 -4.28 -1.85
C PRO A 219 11.31 -3.15 -0.85
N GLU A 220 11.37 -1.87 -1.25
CA GLU A 220 10.99 -0.76 -0.39
C GLU A 220 9.51 -0.82 -0.01
N PHE A 221 8.64 -1.14 -0.97
CA PHE A 221 7.22 -1.33 -0.72
C PHE A 221 6.97 -2.46 0.26
N MET A 222 7.60 -3.63 0.07
CA MET A 222 7.44 -4.79 0.96
C MET A 222 7.93 -4.51 2.38
N SER A 223 9.08 -3.82 2.53
CA SER A 223 9.58 -3.40 3.84
C SER A 223 8.63 -2.43 4.54
N ARG A 224 8.11 -1.44 3.80
CA ARG A 224 7.15 -0.46 4.33
C ARG A 224 5.82 -1.11 4.72
N LEU A 225 5.34 -2.06 3.91
CA LEU A 225 4.16 -2.86 4.19
C LEU A 225 4.36 -3.68 5.47
N ALA A 226 5.49 -4.36 5.62
CA ALA A 226 5.80 -5.14 6.83
C ALA A 226 5.81 -4.26 8.10
N SER A 227 6.45 -3.09 8.03
CA SER A 227 6.44 -2.10 9.12
C SER A 227 5.03 -1.62 9.45
N THR A 228 4.22 -1.31 8.43
CA THR A 228 2.82 -0.86 8.62
C THR A 228 1.96 -1.95 9.24
N ASN A 229 2.12 -3.20 8.77
CA ASN A 229 1.43 -4.36 9.34
C ASN A 229 1.81 -4.60 10.79
N GLN A 230 3.08 -4.41 11.16
CA GLN A 230 3.54 -4.51 12.54
C GLN A 230 2.88 -3.45 13.44
N GLU A 231 2.82 -2.19 13.00
CA GLU A 231 2.12 -1.11 13.72
C GLU A 231 0.62 -1.37 13.85
N LEU A 232 -0.01 -1.91 12.81
CA LEU A 232 -1.40 -2.32 12.81
C LEU A 232 -1.64 -3.42 13.85
N LEU A 233 -0.83 -4.48 13.84
CA LEU A 233 -0.93 -5.59 14.81
C LEU A 233 -0.81 -5.09 16.26
N GLN A 234 0.18 -4.24 16.55
CA GLN A 234 0.32 -3.64 17.89
C GLN A 234 -0.90 -2.80 18.29
N THR A 235 -1.51 -2.09 17.35
CA THR A 235 -2.72 -1.31 17.61
C THR A 235 -3.92 -2.21 17.86
N LEU A 236 -4.06 -3.29 17.09
CA LEU A 236 -5.11 -4.30 17.26
C LEU A 236 -4.98 -5.06 18.59
N GLU A 237 -3.77 -5.40 19.03
CA GLU A 237 -3.51 -5.99 20.34
C GLU A 237 -3.91 -5.05 21.48
N ARG A 238 -3.51 -3.77 21.40
CA ARG A 238 -3.92 -2.74 22.36
C ARG A 238 -5.45 -2.59 22.39
N PHE A 239 -6.09 -2.59 21.24
CA PHE A 239 -7.54 -2.50 21.10
C PHE A 239 -8.24 -3.72 21.75
N SER A 240 -7.77 -4.93 21.47
CA SER A 240 -8.27 -6.17 22.06
C SER A 240 -8.13 -6.16 23.60
N ARG A 241 -6.96 -5.74 24.10
CA ARG A 241 -6.70 -5.62 25.55
C ARG A 241 -7.63 -4.61 26.21
N ARG A 242 -7.79 -3.41 25.65
CA ARG A 242 -8.68 -2.37 26.19
C ARG A 242 -10.14 -2.83 26.20
N ARG A 243 -10.58 -3.53 25.15
CA ARG A 243 -11.93 -4.13 25.10
C ARG A 243 -12.13 -5.14 26.22
N ALA A 244 -11.17 -6.05 26.44
CA ALA A 244 -11.25 -7.05 27.50
C ALA A 244 -11.35 -6.39 28.88
N VAL A 245 -10.48 -5.42 29.18
CA VAL A 245 -10.47 -4.67 30.44
C VAL A 245 -11.81 -3.96 30.67
N LEU A 246 -12.38 -3.35 29.63
CA LEU A 246 -13.65 -2.65 29.68
C LEU A 246 -14.82 -3.59 29.99
N LEU A 247 -14.90 -4.74 29.30
CA LEU A 247 -15.92 -5.75 29.56
C LEU A 247 -15.81 -6.32 30.99
N THR A 248 -14.59 -6.58 31.48
CA THR A 248 -14.38 -7.05 32.85
C THR A 248 -14.74 -6.00 33.89
N ALA A 249 -14.38 -4.74 33.67
CA ALA A 249 -14.67 -3.64 34.58
C ALA A 249 -16.18 -3.40 34.71
N VAL A 250 -16.92 -3.44 33.59
CA VAL A 250 -18.39 -3.32 33.60
C VAL A 250 -19.03 -4.50 34.33
N LYS A 251 -18.56 -5.72 34.07
CA LYS A 251 -19.05 -6.93 34.78
C LYS A 251 -18.85 -6.81 36.28
N GLN A 252 -17.65 -6.45 36.72
CA GLN A 252 -17.31 -6.27 38.14
C GLN A 252 -18.17 -5.17 38.76
N ARG A 253 -18.27 -4.00 38.13
CA ARG A 253 -19.04 -2.87 38.65
C ARG A 253 -20.52 -3.20 38.86
N VAL A 254 -21.16 -3.86 37.89
CA VAL A 254 -22.57 -4.27 38.03
C VAL A 254 -22.75 -5.33 39.14
N HIS A 255 -21.77 -6.22 39.31
CA HIS A 255 -21.80 -7.22 40.37
C HIS A 255 -21.63 -6.59 41.76
N GLU A 256 -20.64 -5.71 41.93
CA GLU A 256 -20.37 -4.96 43.16
C GLU A 256 -21.55 -4.07 43.55
N ASP A 257 -22.14 -3.35 42.59
CA ASP A 257 -23.31 -2.51 42.84
C ASP A 257 -24.49 -3.36 43.34
N LEU A 258 -24.71 -4.56 42.78
CA LEU A 258 -25.75 -5.47 43.28
C LEU A 258 -25.45 -5.97 44.69
N GLN A 259 -24.24 -6.47 44.95
CA GLN A 259 -23.84 -6.98 46.27
C GLN A 259 -23.96 -5.89 47.34
N ARG A 260 -23.52 -4.67 47.04
CA ARG A 260 -23.64 -3.52 47.93
C ARG A 260 -25.11 -3.21 48.27
N LEU A 261 -25.99 -3.21 47.26
CA LEU A 261 -27.42 -2.97 47.46
C LEU A 261 -28.10 -4.08 48.26
N GLN A 262 -27.69 -5.35 48.06
CA GLN A 262 -28.18 -6.49 48.84
C GLN A 262 -27.79 -6.36 50.32
N LEU A 263 -26.52 -6.08 50.61
CA LEU A 263 -26.03 -5.86 51.97
C LEU A 263 -26.72 -4.66 52.65
N HIS A 264 -26.95 -3.58 51.91
CA HIS A 264 -27.69 -2.42 52.42
C HIS A 264 -29.14 -2.76 52.76
N LEU A 265 -29.80 -3.57 51.92
CA LEU A 265 -31.18 -4.01 52.14
C LEU A 265 -31.27 -4.95 53.36
N GLU A 266 -30.33 -5.87 53.53
CA GLU A 266 -30.26 -6.74 54.72
C GLU A 266 -30.04 -5.94 56.00
N ARG A 267 -29.11 -4.97 56.00
CA ARG A 267 -28.88 -4.06 57.13
C ARG A 267 -30.13 -3.22 57.42
N ALA A 268 -30.78 -2.68 56.41
CA ALA A 268 -32.01 -1.91 56.55
C ALA A 268 -33.19 -2.75 57.08
N ASN A 269 -33.24 -4.04 56.75
CA ASN A 269 -34.24 -4.98 57.28
C ASN A 269 -33.96 -5.33 58.75
N LYS A 270 -32.69 -5.55 59.12
CA LYS A 270 -32.28 -5.83 60.52
C LYS A 270 -32.44 -4.61 61.43
N ALA A 271 -32.26 -3.40 60.91
CA ALA A 271 -32.34 -2.14 61.67
C ALA A 271 -33.76 -1.72 62.13
N SER A 272 -34.83 -2.48 61.83
CA SER A 272 -36.17 -2.20 62.40
C SER A 272 -36.30 -2.50 63.89
N ALA A 273 -35.31 -3.15 64.50
CA ALA A 273 -35.40 -3.60 65.88
C ALA A 273 -35.01 -2.54 66.95
N GLY A 274 -34.75 -1.28 66.59
CA GLY A 274 -34.38 -0.28 67.61
C GLY A 274 -33.99 1.14 67.15
N ARG A 275 -34.69 1.75 66.19
CA ARG A 275 -34.42 3.14 65.76
C ARG A 275 -35.63 4.06 65.86
N GLU A 276 -35.40 5.29 66.30
CA GLU A 276 -36.38 6.39 66.50
C GLU A 276 -36.85 7.08 65.18
N GLN A 277 -36.62 6.47 64.01
CA GLN A 277 -37.04 7.08 62.74
C GLN A 277 -38.54 6.84 62.47
N PRO A 278 -39.26 7.83 61.91
CA PRO A 278 -40.66 7.65 61.52
C PRO A 278 -40.84 6.47 60.56
N LEU A 279 -41.77 5.56 60.88
CA LEU A 279 -42.02 4.31 60.14
C LEU A 279 -42.22 4.53 58.62
N HIS A 280 -42.86 5.63 58.22
CA HIS A 280 -43.12 5.94 56.81
C HIS A 280 -41.84 6.28 56.02
N LEU A 281 -40.84 6.90 56.64
CA LEU A 281 -39.55 7.21 56.00
C LEU A 281 -38.71 5.94 55.86
N LEU A 282 -38.71 5.07 56.86
CA LEU A 282 -38.05 3.77 56.79
C LEU A 282 -38.67 2.88 55.70
N ALA A 283 -40.01 2.86 55.61
CA ALA A 283 -40.74 2.14 54.57
C ALA A 283 -40.39 2.69 53.17
N ALA A 284 -40.40 4.01 52.99
CA ALA A 284 -40.01 4.65 51.73
C ALA A 284 -38.54 4.36 51.37
N HIS A 285 -37.62 4.36 52.34
CA HIS A 285 -36.22 4.03 52.12
C HIS A 285 -36.02 2.57 51.69
N ARG A 286 -36.66 1.62 52.37
CA ARG A 286 -36.64 0.19 51.99
C ARG A 286 -37.22 -0.03 50.59
N GLN A 287 -38.29 0.68 50.25
CA GLN A 287 -38.89 0.60 48.92
C GLN A 287 -37.95 1.11 47.83
N ARG A 288 -37.26 2.24 48.06
CA ARG A 288 -36.21 2.74 47.15
C ARG A 288 -35.08 1.72 46.96
N LEU A 289 -34.57 1.13 48.04
CA LEU A 289 -33.53 0.09 47.96
C LEU A 289 -34.00 -1.14 47.18
N ARG A 290 -35.27 -1.55 47.34
CA ARG A 290 -35.86 -2.65 46.55
C ARG A 290 -35.93 -2.31 45.06
N GLU A 291 -36.34 -1.09 44.73
CA GLU A 291 -36.37 -0.60 43.34
C GLU A 291 -34.96 -0.52 42.75
N ASP A 292 -33.96 -0.01 43.49
CA ASP A 292 -32.57 0.04 43.07
C ASP A 292 -31.97 -1.36 42.88
N SER A 293 -32.25 -2.30 43.79
CA SER A 293 -31.84 -3.70 43.65
C SER A 293 -32.53 -4.38 42.45
N ALA A 294 -33.80 -4.09 42.18
CA ALA A 294 -34.49 -4.56 40.98
C ALA A 294 -33.84 -4.00 39.70
N ARG A 295 -33.49 -2.70 39.68
CA ARG A 295 -32.75 -2.06 38.59
C ARG A 295 -31.38 -2.70 38.36
N ALA A 296 -30.61 -2.94 39.42
CA ALA A 296 -29.28 -3.57 39.34
C ALA A 296 -29.36 -5.02 38.83
N ARG A 297 -30.37 -5.80 39.26
CA ARG A 297 -30.65 -7.13 38.70
C ARG A 297 -31.03 -7.07 37.22
N GLY A 298 -31.83 -6.08 36.83
CA GLY A 298 -32.15 -5.83 35.43
C GLY A 298 -30.91 -5.51 34.59
N ALA A 299 -29.93 -4.78 35.15
CA ALA A 299 -28.65 -4.52 34.50
C ALA A 299 -27.84 -5.82 34.28
N LEU A 300 -27.78 -6.72 35.26
CA LEU A 300 -27.12 -8.03 35.08
C LEU A 300 -27.72 -8.86 33.94
N LEU A 301 -29.05 -8.86 33.80
CA LEU A 301 -29.71 -9.59 32.71
C LEU A 301 -29.40 -9.00 31.32
N LYS A 302 -29.11 -7.70 31.27
CA LYS A 302 -28.75 -6.98 30.03
C LYS A 302 -27.27 -7.07 29.69
N LEU A 303 -26.45 -7.60 30.59
CA LEU A 303 -24.99 -7.63 30.47
C LEU A 303 -24.54 -8.46 29.25
N GLY A 304 -25.24 -9.56 28.93
CA GLY A 304 -24.98 -10.34 27.70
C GLY A 304 -25.33 -9.57 26.41
N ARG A 305 -26.43 -8.79 26.41
CA ARG A 305 -26.79 -7.92 25.28
C ARG A 305 -25.77 -6.79 25.11
N PHE A 306 -25.22 -6.26 26.20
CA PHE A 306 -24.15 -5.29 26.17
C PHE A 306 -22.85 -5.86 25.56
N ALA A 307 -22.41 -7.04 26.01
CA ALA A 307 -21.24 -7.70 25.42
C ALA A 307 -21.43 -7.94 23.91
N ALA A 308 -22.60 -8.45 23.50
CA ALA A 308 -22.92 -8.66 22.09
C ALA A 308 -22.92 -7.36 21.27
N LEU A 309 -23.33 -6.22 21.85
CA LEU A 309 -23.25 -4.92 21.19
C LEU A 309 -21.79 -4.48 21.00
N VAL A 310 -20.96 -4.60 22.04
CA VAL A 310 -19.52 -4.27 21.97
C VAL A 310 -18.81 -5.15 20.92
N ASP A 311 -19.16 -6.43 20.82
CA ASP A 311 -18.61 -7.33 19.80
C ASP A 311 -19.02 -6.90 18.39
N ARG A 312 -20.28 -6.52 18.18
CA ARG A 312 -20.75 -5.99 16.89
C ARG A 312 -20.08 -4.66 16.52
N MET A 313 -19.91 -3.76 17.48
CA MET A 313 -19.22 -2.49 17.26
C MET A 313 -17.72 -2.71 16.97
N THR A 314 -17.10 -3.69 17.62
CA THR A 314 -15.73 -4.15 17.32
C THR A 314 -15.64 -4.59 15.87
N LEU A 315 -16.48 -5.54 15.45
CA LEU A 315 -16.52 -6.04 14.08
C LEU A 315 -16.71 -4.90 13.08
N GLN A 316 -17.70 -4.03 13.30
CA GLN A 316 -17.96 -2.90 12.42
C GLN A 316 -16.77 -1.95 12.32
N SER A 317 -16.07 -1.70 13.43
CA SER A 317 -14.92 -0.78 13.46
C SER A 317 -13.73 -1.33 12.67
N LEU A 318 -13.43 -2.62 12.83
CA LEU A 318 -12.37 -3.30 12.08
C LEU A 318 -12.70 -3.32 10.57
N VAL A 319 -13.94 -3.66 10.22
CA VAL A 319 -14.41 -3.64 8.83
C VAL A 319 -14.29 -2.25 8.22
N THR A 320 -14.70 -1.23 8.96
CA THR A 320 -14.65 0.16 8.50
C THR A 320 -13.22 0.66 8.32
N ALA A 321 -12.30 0.29 9.23
CA ALA A 321 -10.88 0.61 9.12
C ALA A 321 -10.25 -0.03 7.86
N ALA A 322 -10.49 -1.33 7.64
CA ALA A 322 -10.03 -2.03 6.45
C ALA A 322 -10.53 -1.38 5.15
N GLN A 323 -11.83 -1.05 5.10
CA GLN A 323 -12.46 -0.45 3.92
C GLN A 323 -11.94 0.96 3.64
N ARG A 324 -11.80 1.81 4.66
CA ARG A 324 -11.26 3.17 4.49
C ARG A 324 -9.81 3.13 4.06
N GLY A 325 -9.00 2.25 4.66
CA GLY A 325 -7.61 2.06 4.28
C GLY A 325 -7.43 1.63 2.83
N ALA A 326 -8.19 0.61 2.41
CA ALA A 326 -8.18 0.18 1.02
C ALA A 326 -8.69 1.29 0.09
N ALA A 327 -9.79 1.96 0.40
CA ALA A 327 -10.31 3.06 -0.41
C ALA A 327 -9.31 4.23 -0.55
N ALA A 328 -8.61 4.58 0.53
CA ALA A 328 -7.58 5.62 0.53
C ALA A 328 -6.36 5.23 -0.31
N PHE A 329 -5.91 3.97 -0.21
CA PHE A 329 -4.82 3.45 -1.04
C PHE A 329 -5.20 3.47 -2.52
N LEU A 330 -6.41 3.02 -2.85
CA LEU A 330 -6.95 3.04 -4.20
C LEU A 330 -7.07 4.47 -4.74
N SER A 331 -7.58 5.43 -3.95
CA SER A 331 -7.66 6.82 -4.40
C SER A 331 -6.27 7.41 -4.61
N HIS A 332 -5.30 7.11 -3.76
CA HIS A 332 -3.92 7.54 -3.96
C HIS A 332 -3.26 6.92 -5.19
N ALA A 333 -3.51 5.64 -5.47
CA ALA A 333 -3.00 5.00 -6.69
C ALA A 333 -3.61 5.62 -7.97
N VAL A 334 -4.84 6.13 -7.90
CA VAL A 334 -5.59 6.66 -9.05
C VAL A 334 -5.41 8.17 -9.26
N GLN A 335 -5.35 8.95 -8.18
CA GLN A 335 -5.37 10.43 -8.22
C GLN A 335 -3.98 11.06 -8.13
N ARG A 336 -2.90 10.28 -8.27
CA ARG A 336 -1.53 10.82 -8.21
C ARG A 336 -1.30 11.86 -9.31
N PRO A 337 -0.57 12.95 -9.00
CA PRO A 337 -0.24 13.96 -9.98
C PRO A 337 0.54 13.35 -11.15
N PRO A 338 0.43 13.96 -12.34
CA PRO A 338 0.98 13.42 -13.58
C PRO A 338 2.49 13.12 -13.55
N GLN A 339 3.23 13.65 -12.59
CA GLN A 339 4.69 13.63 -12.56
C GLN A 339 5.32 12.48 -11.76
N ARG A 340 4.55 11.63 -11.05
CA ARG A 340 5.13 10.57 -10.19
C ARG A 340 4.33 9.26 -10.22
N ALA A 341 5.00 8.17 -10.59
CA ALA A 341 4.42 6.82 -10.55
C ALA A 341 4.34 6.27 -9.11
N LEU A 342 3.62 5.15 -8.93
CA LEU A 342 3.54 4.48 -7.62
C LEU A 342 4.72 3.52 -7.41
N PHE A 343 5.01 2.72 -8.41
CA PHE A 343 6.10 1.76 -8.43
C PHE A 343 7.18 2.15 -9.42
N LEU A 344 8.40 1.76 -9.06
CA LEU A 344 9.59 1.88 -9.88
C LEU A 344 10.11 0.48 -10.21
N THR A 345 10.35 0.24 -11.50
CA THR A 345 11.01 -0.97 -12.02
C THR A 345 12.14 -0.56 -12.96
N GLU A 346 13.14 -1.42 -13.12
CA GLU A 346 14.27 -1.16 -14.02
C GLU A 346 14.17 -2.03 -15.28
N LEU A 347 14.58 -1.47 -16.41
CA LEU A 347 14.74 -2.22 -17.64
C LEU A 347 16.14 -2.84 -17.64
N SER A 348 16.20 -4.17 -17.61
CA SER A 348 17.45 -4.91 -17.55
C SER A 348 17.47 -6.06 -18.56
N PHE A 349 18.63 -6.67 -18.72
CA PHE A 349 18.78 -7.87 -19.54
C PHE A 349 18.75 -9.09 -18.64
N SER A 350 17.92 -10.07 -19.01
CA SER A 350 17.85 -11.33 -18.28
C SER A 350 19.11 -12.17 -18.51
N ALA A 351 19.34 -13.18 -17.67
CA ALA A 351 20.44 -14.13 -17.82
C ALA A 351 20.49 -14.81 -19.21
N GLY A 352 19.37 -14.85 -19.94
CA GLY A 352 19.28 -15.40 -21.30
C GLY A 352 19.44 -14.39 -22.44
N GLY A 353 19.70 -13.10 -22.14
CA GLY A 353 19.82 -12.03 -23.13
C GLY A 353 18.56 -11.22 -23.52
N PRO A 354 17.29 -11.64 -23.28
CA PRO A 354 16.16 -10.79 -23.64
C PRO A 354 16.02 -9.61 -22.66
N LEU A 355 15.43 -8.54 -23.17
CA LEU A 355 15.09 -7.34 -22.42
C LEU A 355 13.87 -7.62 -21.53
N VAL A 356 14.03 -7.50 -20.21
CA VAL A 356 12.98 -7.81 -19.22
C VAL A 356 12.87 -6.67 -18.21
N LEU A 357 11.67 -6.51 -17.66
CA LEU A 357 11.43 -5.61 -16.52
C LEU A 357 11.83 -6.35 -15.24
N ASP A 358 12.74 -5.77 -14.47
CA ASP A 358 13.20 -6.32 -13.21
C ASP A 358 12.90 -5.34 -12.06
N PRO A 359 11.96 -5.67 -11.15
CA PRO A 359 11.10 -6.86 -11.13
C PRO A 359 9.97 -6.82 -12.17
N PRO A 360 9.40 -7.97 -12.60
CA PRO A 360 8.28 -8.01 -13.53
C PRO A 360 6.98 -7.47 -12.92
N VAL A 361 6.09 -6.97 -13.78
CA VAL A 361 4.81 -6.34 -13.39
C VAL A 361 3.93 -7.26 -12.53
N THR A 362 3.96 -8.57 -12.80
CA THR A 362 3.20 -9.58 -12.05
C THR A 362 3.56 -9.59 -10.56
N LEU A 363 4.83 -9.44 -10.21
CA LEU A 363 5.25 -9.41 -8.80
C LEU A 363 4.73 -8.17 -8.07
N PHE A 364 4.59 -7.03 -8.75
CA PHE A 364 3.96 -5.85 -8.16
C PHE A 364 2.46 -6.07 -7.92
N GLN A 365 1.77 -6.74 -8.86
CA GLN A 365 0.37 -7.09 -8.71
C GLN A 365 0.16 -8.10 -7.58
N GLU A 366 1.01 -9.13 -7.49
CA GLU A 366 1.03 -10.11 -6.41
C GLU A 366 1.30 -9.44 -5.06
N ALA A 367 2.28 -8.55 -4.96
CA ALA A 367 2.57 -7.81 -3.73
C ALA A 367 1.39 -6.95 -3.28
N VAL A 368 0.73 -6.22 -4.19
CA VAL A 368 -0.44 -5.40 -3.84
C VAL A 368 -1.64 -6.26 -3.48
N SER A 369 -1.90 -7.32 -4.23
CA SER A 369 -3.02 -8.24 -3.96
C SER A 369 -2.81 -9.02 -2.66
N GLY A 370 -1.59 -9.50 -2.40
CA GLY A 370 -1.18 -10.12 -1.14
C GLY A 370 -1.35 -9.15 0.02
N ALA A 371 -0.85 -7.91 -0.09
CA ALA A 371 -1.01 -6.88 0.95
C ALA A 371 -2.48 -6.64 1.35
N LEU A 372 -3.38 -6.62 0.36
CA LEU A 372 -4.81 -6.43 0.59
C LEU A 372 -5.47 -7.66 1.21
N GLN A 373 -5.02 -8.86 0.85
CA GLN A 373 -5.48 -10.11 1.45
C GLN A 373 -4.99 -10.24 2.89
N ASP A 374 -3.71 -9.96 3.15
CA ASP A 374 -3.08 -10.01 4.47
C ASP A 374 -3.69 -8.98 5.42
N ALA A 375 -3.89 -7.74 4.95
CA ALA A 375 -4.63 -6.74 5.69
C ALA A 375 -6.05 -7.22 6.01
N GLY A 376 -6.72 -7.88 5.06
CA GLY A 376 -8.03 -8.50 5.27
C GLY A 376 -8.03 -9.66 6.27
N ALA A 377 -6.96 -10.46 6.32
CA ALA A 377 -6.81 -11.65 7.16
C ALA A 377 -6.35 -11.35 8.60
N ALA A 378 -5.63 -10.24 8.81
CA ALA A 378 -5.20 -9.78 10.13
C ALA A 378 -6.39 -9.47 11.06
N PHE A 379 -7.50 -8.97 10.52
CA PHE A 379 -8.69 -8.63 11.31
C PHE A 379 -9.43 -9.87 11.88
N PRO A 380 -9.72 -10.94 11.10
CA PRO A 380 -10.24 -12.22 11.60
C PRO A 380 -9.38 -12.89 12.67
N GLN A 381 -8.05 -12.83 12.56
CA GLN A 381 -7.12 -13.46 13.50
C GLN A 381 -7.18 -12.80 14.89
N VAL A 382 -7.29 -11.47 14.93
CA VAL A 382 -7.49 -10.73 16.20
C VAL A 382 -8.87 -11.01 16.77
N LEU A 383 -9.90 -11.17 15.91
CA LEU A 383 -11.24 -11.51 16.34
C LEU A 383 -11.32 -12.89 17.00
N SER A 384 -10.64 -13.91 16.46
CA SER A 384 -10.64 -15.26 17.05
C SER A 384 -9.94 -15.31 18.41
N GLN A 385 -8.76 -14.69 18.54
CA GLN A 385 -8.04 -14.58 19.81
C GLN A 385 -8.86 -13.86 20.88
N SER A 386 -9.59 -12.83 20.46
CA SER A 386 -10.38 -11.99 21.35
C SER A 386 -11.72 -12.64 21.77
N ARG A 387 -12.24 -13.61 21.00
CA ARG A 387 -13.48 -14.37 21.30
C ARG A 387 -13.27 -15.40 22.42
N HIS A 388 -12.10 -16.03 22.49
CA HIS A 388 -11.73 -16.95 23.58
C HIS A 388 -11.71 -16.27 24.97
N VAL A 389 -11.36 -14.99 25.04
CA VAL A 389 -11.38 -14.21 26.29
C VAL A 389 -12.82 -13.97 26.76
N VAL A 390 -13.73 -13.67 25.83
CA VAL A 390 -15.16 -13.44 26.09
C VAL A 390 -15.80 -14.76 26.57
N GLU A 391 -15.62 -15.87 25.86
CA GLU A 391 -16.20 -17.17 26.25
C GLU A 391 -15.76 -17.64 27.65
N LYS A 392 -14.49 -17.42 28.02
CA LYS A 392 -13.99 -17.72 29.38
C LYS A 392 -14.58 -16.80 30.46
N LEU A 393 -14.87 -15.54 30.14
CA LEU A 393 -15.42 -14.56 31.09
C LEU A 393 -16.92 -14.76 31.39
N TRP A 394 -17.68 -15.35 30.48
CA TRP A 394 -19.15 -15.44 30.57
C TRP A 394 -19.70 -16.83 30.96
N THR A 395 -18.94 -17.90 30.76
CA THR A 395 -19.37 -19.28 31.04
C THR A 395 -19.48 -19.60 32.55
N TYR A 396 -18.71 -18.94 33.42
CA TYR A 396 -18.66 -19.31 34.84
C TYR A 396 -19.64 -18.56 35.77
N SER A 397 -20.05 -17.32 35.45
CA SER A 397 -20.88 -16.49 36.36
C SER A 397 -22.36 -16.42 35.98
N THR A 398 -22.69 -16.60 34.70
CA THR A 398 -24.05 -16.37 34.19
C THR A 398 -24.96 -17.60 34.34
N ILE A 399 -24.37 -18.80 34.29
CA ILE A 399 -25.09 -20.08 34.38
C ILE A 399 -25.53 -20.38 35.83
N LYS A 400 -24.69 -20.09 36.83
CA LYS A 400 -25.06 -20.33 38.25
C LYS A 400 -26.21 -19.44 38.75
N LEU A 401 -26.29 -18.18 38.31
CA LEU A 401 -27.41 -17.30 38.67
C LEU A 401 -28.71 -17.63 37.91
N TRP A 402 -28.60 -18.30 36.76
CA TRP A 402 -29.76 -18.74 35.97
C TRP A 402 -30.40 -20.02 36.55
N ILE A 403 -29.59 -20.94 37.09
CA ILE A 403 -30.08 -22.21 37.66
C ILE A 403 -30.80 -21.98 38.99
N HIS A 404 -30.33 -21.06 39.83
CA HIS A 404 -30.96 -20.79 41.14
C HIS A 404 -32.28 -20.02 41.11
N ARG A 405 -32.76 -19.58 39.93
CA ARG A 405 -34.01 -18.80 39.83
C ARG A 405 -35.16 -19.54 39.17
N ARG A 406 -34.93 -20.78 38.72
CA ARG A 406 -35.98 -21.59 38.10
C ARG A 406 -36.90 -22.26 39.14
N GLU A 407 -36.53 -22.23 40.43
CA GLU A 407 -37.25 -22.91 41.51
C GLU A 407 -38.11 -21.98 42.39
N ASP A 408 -38.07 -20.64 42.21
CA ASP A 408 -38.59 -19.70 43.23
C ASP A 408 -39.60 -18.63 42.72
N VAL A 409 -40.29 -18.86 41.60
CA VAL A 409 -41.34 -17.92 41.15
C VAL A 409 -42.62 -18.66 40.75
N ASP A 410 -43.42 -19.00 41.75
CA ASP A 410 -44.88 -19.07 41.61
C ASP A 410 -45.40 -17.63 41.54
N CYS A 411 -45.89 -17.24 40.36
CA CYS A 411 -46.70 -16.04 40.18
C CYS A 411 -47.80 -16.34 39.17
N ASP A 412 -48.97 -16.68 39.70
CA ASP A 412 -50.25 -16.63 39.01
C ASP A 412 -50.53 -15.24 38.40
N ALA A 413 -51.31 -15.28 37.32
CA ALA A 413 -52.08 -14.20 36.69
C ALA A 413 -51.35 -13.13 35.85
N SER A 414 -51.20 -13.41 34.54
CA SER A 414 -51.75 -12.61 33.42
C SER A 414 -51.27 -13.15 32.04
N PRO A 415 -52.17 -13.47 31.09
CA PRO A 415 -51.77 -14.00 29.78
C PRO A 415 -51.48 -12.85 28.82
N GLY A 416 -50.23 -12.64 28.44
CA GLY A 416 -49.92 -11.70 27.36
C GLY A 416 -48.52 -11.12 27.35
N ARG A 417 -47.50 -11.99 27.28
CA ARG A 417 -46.20 -11.78 26.61
C ARG A 417 -45.24 -12.87 27.07
N ARG A 418 -45.16 -13.96 26.30
CA ARG A 418 -43.96 -14.80 26.32
C ARG A 418 -42.83 -13.95 25.72
N MET A 419 -42.00 -13.35 26.56
CA MET A 419 -40.70 -12.87 26.13
C MET A 419 -39.83 -14.09 25.83
N SER A 420 -39.80 -14.50 24.57
CA SER A 420 -38.75 -15.36 24.04
C SER A 420 -37.43 -14.57 24.11
N CYS A 421 -36.68 -14.78 25.19
CA CYS A 421 -35.33 -14.23 25.41
C CYS A 421 -34.25 -15.27 25.11
N CYS A 422 -34.53 -16.24 24.23
CA CYS A 422 -33.54 -17.16 23.70
C CYS A 422 -33.04 -16.62 22.36
N SER A 423 -31.99 -15.82 22.38
CA SER A 423 -31.05 -15.85 21.26
C SER A 423 -30.03 -16.94 21.61
N PRO A 424 -29.83 -17.97 20.78
CA PRO A 424 -28.80 -18.97 21.04
C PRO A 424 -27.41 -18.28 21.10
N PRO A 425 -26.43 -18.87 21.81
CA PRO A 425 -25.03 -18.48 21.62
C PRO A 425 -24.73 -18.52 20.12
N LEU A 426 -24.04 -17.51 19.60
CA LEU A 426 -23.69 -17.39 18.18
C LEU A 426 -23.30 -18.78 17.61
N GLY A 427 -24.11 -19.28 16.68
CA GLY A 427 -23.77 -20.47 15.90
C GLY A 427 -22.48 -20.29 15.11
N ASP A 428 -22.04 -21.39 14.49
CA ASP A 428 -20.75 -21.55 13.81
C ASP A 428 -20.27 -20.31 13.02
N PRO A 429 -18.97 -19.95 13.14
CA PRO A 429 -18.38 -18.78 12.49
C PRO A 429 -18.41 -18.84 10.96
N ALA A 430 -18.63 -20.01 10.35
CA ALA A 430 -18.79 -20.18 8.91
C ALA A 430 -20.13 -19.61 8.38
N ALA A 431 -21.12 -19.42 9.25
CA ALA A 431 -22.47 -19.00 8.86
C ALA A 431 -22.80 -17.54 9.21
N ALA A 432 -21.86 -16.75 9.74
CA ALA A 432 -22.05 -15.32 9.97
C ALA A 432 -21.78 -14.54 8.66
N PRO A 433 -22.80 -14.05 7.92
CA PRO A 433 -22.61 -13.44 6.61
C PRO A 433 -21.75 -12.16 6.64
N GLY A 434 -21.54 -11.55 7.81
CA GLY A 434 -20.77 -10.31 7.97
C GLY A 434 -19.25 -10.44 7.81
N LEU A 435 -18.66 -11.59 8.15
CA LEU A 435 -17.20 -11.80 8.03
C LEU A 435 -16.81 -12.24 6.60
N SER A 436 -17.63 -13.08 5.96
CA SER A 436 -17.53 -13.34 4.52
C SER A 436 -17.87 -12.10 3.67
N ALA A 437 -18.60 -11.12 4.22
CA ALA A 437 -18.90 -9.84 3.56
C ALA A 437 -17.74 -8.83 3.55
N LEU A 438 -16.64 -9.06 4.27
CA LEU A 438 -15.37 -8.35 4.00
C LEU A 438 -14.81 -8.73 2.63
N GLY A 439 -14.98 -9.99 2.23
CA GLY A 439 -14.82 -10.42 0.84
C GLY A 439 -16.00 -9.99 -0.04
N GLY A 440 -17.19 -9.79 0.51
CA GLY A 440 -18.44 -9.68 -0.25
C GLY A 440 -18.94 -8.29 -0.65
N ARG A 441 -18.27 -7.17 -0.36
CA ARG A 441 -18.72 -5.88 -0.95
C ARG A 441 -18.28 -5.76 -2.41
N PRO A 442 -19.21 -5.74 -3.39
CA PRO A 442 -18.89 -5.76 -4.81
C PRO A 442 -17.98 -4.60 -5.21
N LEU A 443 -18.21 -3.40 -4.66
CA LEU A 443 -17.45 -2.19 -4.97
C LEU A 443 -15.94 -2.29 -4.72
N LEU A 444 -15.51 -2.95 -3.64
CA LEU A 444 -14.08 -3.05 -3.32
C LEU A 444 -13.42 -4.13 -4.19
N ARG A 445 -14.09 -5.28 -4.38
CA ARG A 445 -13.65 -6.32 -5.33
C ARG A 445 -13.64 -5.84 -6.78
N GLU A 446 -14.59 -5.01 -7.18
CA GLU A 446 -14.67 -4.40 -8.51
C GLU A 446 -13.55 -3.38 -8.71
N ARG A 447 -13.29 -2.52 -7.72
CA ARG A 447 -12.15 -1.57 -7.79
C ARG A 447 -10.79 -2.28 -7.75
N LEU A 448 -10.68 -3.41 -7.06
CA LEU A 448 -9.48 -4.26 -7.09
C LEU A 448 -9.30 -4.96 -8.42
N ARG A 449 -10.35 -5.56 -8.98
CA ARG A 449 -10.32 -6.09 -10.35
C ARG A 449 -9.98 -5.01 -11.37
N TRP A 450 -10.50 -3.81 -11.17
CA TRP A 450 -10.20 -2.67 -12.01
C TRP A 450 -8.74 -2.21 -11.89
N LEU A 451 -8.16 -2.18 -10.67
CA LEU A 451 -6.73 -1.89 -10.51
C LEU A 451 -5.83 -2.99 -11.09
N LEU A 452 -6.18 -4.25 -10.88
CA LEU A 452 -5.46 -5.39 -11.46
C LEU A 452 -5.52 -5.33 -12.98
N GLY A 453 -6.69 -5.09 -13.56
CA GLY A 453 -6.86 -4.87 -15.00
C GLY A 453 -6.10 -3.66 -15.53
N ARG A 454 -5.96 -2.57 -14.76
CA ARG A 454 -5.06 -1.46 -15.11
C ARG A 454 -3.59 -1.81 -14.99
N GLY A 455 -3.23 -2.72 -14.09
CA GLY A 455 -1.90 -3.32 -14.02
C GLY A 455 -1.60 -4.16 -15.26
N ASP A 456 -2.57 -4.95 -15.73
CA ASP A 456 -2.45 -5.75 -16.95
C ASP A 456 -2.34 -4.87 -18.19
N GLU A 457 -3.19 -3.84 -18.28
CA GLU A 457 -3.11 -2.84 -19.35
C GLU A 457 -1.78 -2.07 -19.32
N ALA A 458 -1.30 -1.72 -18.12
CA ALA A 458 0.03 -1.13 -17.96
C ALA A 458 1.12 -2.09 -18.45
N GLY A 459 1.02 -3.38 -18.09
CA GLY A 459 1.93 -4.43 -18.53
C GLY A 459 1.98 -4.53 -20.04
N LEU A 460 0.82 -4.57 -20.71
CA LEU A 460 0.73 -4.63 -22.17
C LEU A 460 1.28 -3.36 -22.85
N GLN A 461 1.00 -2.18 -22.31
CA GLN A 461 1.55 -0.92 -22.84
C GLN A 461 3.07 -0.85 -22.68
N LEU A 462 3.59 -1.29 -21.52
CA LEU A 462 5.03 -1.37 -21.28
C LEU A 462 5.66 -2.42 -22.19
N GLN A 463 5.02 -3.56 -22.42
CA GLN A 463 5.50 -4.59 -23.33
C GLN A 463 5.60 -4.08 -24.77
N ARG A 464 4.58 -3.39 -25.29
CA ARG A 464 4.62 -2.74 -26.61
C ARG A 464 5.75 -1.70 -26.71
N ARG A 465 6.03 -0.96 -25.63
CA ARG A 465 7.19 -0.07 -25.58
C ARG A 465 8.51 -0.83 -25.54
N CYS A 466 8.60 -1.92 -24.79
CA CYS A 466 9.78 -2.80 -24.80
C CYS A 466 10.03 -3.41 -26.18
N GLU A 467 8.98 -3.74 -26.94
CA GLU A 467 9.08 -4.20 -28.34
C GLU A 467 9.70 -3.12 -29.25
N SER A 468 9.44 -1.83 -29.01
CA SER A 468 10.12 -0.75 -29.74
C SER A 468 11.63 -0.69 -29.48
N PHE A 469 12.08 -1.35 -28.41
CA PHE A 469 13.48 -1.53 -28.04
C PHE A 469 13.99 -2.95 -28.33
N SER A 470 13.35 -3.72 -29.22
CA SER A 470 13.75 -5.08 -29.61
C SER A 470 15.18 -5.20 -30.16
N TRP A 471 15.75 -4.07 -30.59
CA TRP A 471 17.11 -3.95 -31.09
C TRP A 471 18.18 -3.87 -29.98
N LEU A 472 17.80 -3.56 -28.72
CA LEU A 472 18.72 -3.49 -27.58
C LEU A 472 19.41 -4.85 -27.30
N PRO A 473 18.67 -5.99 -27.31
CA PRO A 473 19.28 -7.32 -27.26
C PRO A 473 20.31 -7.57 -28.36
N ASP A 474 20.07 -7.12 -29.59
CA ASP A 474 21.03 -7.30 -30.69
C ASP A 474 22.31 -6.50 -30.45
N ALA A 475 22.18 -5.25 -29.98
CA ALA A 475 23.31 -4.42 -29.58
C ALA A 475 24.10 -5.05 -28.43
N GLN A 476 23.41 -5.61 -27.43
CA GLN A 476 24.07 -6.29 -26.33
C GLN A 476 24.71 -7.61 -26.76
N ALA A 477 24.08 -8.37 -27.67
CA ALA A 477 24.65 -9.59 -28.24
C ALA A 477 25.95 -9.27 -28.99
N LEU A 478 26.01 -8.15 -29.72
CA LEU A 478 27.25 -7.68 -30.33
C LEU A 478 28.32 -7.39 -29.27
N VAL A 479 27.97 -6.70 -28.19
CA VAL A 479 28.90 -6.43 -27.09
C VAL A 479 29.38 -7.72 -26.42
N LEU A 480 28.50 -8.69 -26.18
CA LEU A 480 28.85 -9.97 -25.57
C LEU A 480 29.70 -10.85 -26.48
N ARG A 481 29.48 -10.79 -27.80
CA ARG A 481 30.31 -11.47 -28.80
C ARG A 481 31.69 -10.81 -28.93
N TRP A 482 31.84 -9.57 -28.48
CA TRP A 482 33.08 -8.83 -28.52
C TRP A 482 34.10 -9.38 -27.51
N THR A 483 34.77 -10.44 -27.92
CA THR A 483 35.75 -11.18 -27.12
C THR A 483 37.08 -11.25 -27.87
N GLY A 484 38.16 -11.65 -27.19
CA GLY A 484 39.49 -11.85 -27.80
C GLY A 484 39.49 -12.53 -29.18
N PRO A 485 38.76 -13.64 -29.41
CA PRO A 485 38.70 -14.28 -30.73
C PRO A 485 37.94 -13.46 -31.80
N ALA A 486 36.97 -12.64 -31.42
CA ALA A 486 36.30 -11.72 -32.36
C ALA A 486 37.27 -10.61 -32.83
N LEU A 487 38.15 -10.15 -31.94
CA LEU A 487 39.23 -9.21 -32.29
C LEU A 487 40.26 -9.86 -33.22
N ALA A 488 40.61 -11.13 -33.00
CA ALA A 488 41.50 -11.87 -33.90
C ALA A 488 40.87 -12.13 -35.28
N SER A 489 39.55 -12.37 -35.35
CA SER A 489 38.79 -12.50 -36.60
C SER A 489 38.77 -11.21 -37.45
N MET A 490 39.14 -10.08 -36.86
CA MET A 490 39.28 -8.81 -37.59
C MET A 490 40.62 -8.68 -38.31
N GLU A 491 41.60 -9.55 -38.09
CA GLU A 491 42.90 -9.48 -38.75
C GLU A 491 42.78 -9.79 -40.25
N GLY A 492 43.30 -8.88 -41.09
CA GLY A 492 43.34 -9.05 -42.55
C GLY A 492 42.08 -8.59 -43.31
N ARG A 493 41.12 -7.93 -42.66
CA ARG A 493 39.94 -7.36 -43.32
C ARG A 493 40.26 -6.07 -44.09
N PRO A 494 39.53 -5.74 -45.16
CA PRO A 494 39.72 -4.49 -45.88
C PRO A 494 39.37 -3.27 -45.00
N ALA A 495 40.02 -2.13 -45.25
CA ALA A 495 39.81 -0.89 -44.51
C ALA A 495 38.34 -0.45 -44.43
N ALA A 496 37.56 -0.68 -45.50
CA ALA A 496 36.13 -0.39 -45.57
C ALA A 496 35.32 -1.14 -44.50
N ALA A 497 35.66 -2.41 -44.21
CA ALA A 497 34.96 -3.21 -43.22
C ALA A 497 35.13 -2.67 -41.79
N TYR A 498 36.27 -2.03 -41.48
CA TYR A 498 36.46 -1.36 -40.19
C TYR A 498 35.63 -0.07 -40.10
N LEU A 499 35.52 0.69 -41.18
CA LEU A 499 34.68 1.89 -41.22
C LEU A 499 33.20 1.55 -41.02
N GLU A 500 32.67 0.55 -41.73
CA GLU A 500 31.29 0.08 -41.58
C GLU A 500 30.98 -0.36 -40.15
N LEU A 501 31.93 -1.04 -39.50
CA LEU A 501 31.82 -1.46 -38.12
C LEU A 501 31.77 -0.26 -37.16
N VAL A 502 32.66 0.72 -37.31
CA VAL A 502 32.68 1.93 -36.46
C VAL A 502 31.40 2.74 -36.66
N GLU A 503 30.93 2.87 -37.90
CA GLU A 503 29.64 3.50 -38.20
C GLU A 503 28.46 2.74 -37.58
N ALA A 504 28.49 1.41 -37.59
CA ALA A 504 27.50 0.60 -36.89
C ALA A 504 27.52 0.85 -35.38
N LEU A 505 28.69 0.83 -34.74
CA LEU A 505 28.86 1.11 -33.31
C LEU A 505 28.35 2.50 -32.93
N ARG A 506 28.66 3.52 -33.74
CA ARG A 506 28.16 4.90 -33.54
C ARG A 506 26.66 5.02 -33.71
N ARG A 507 26.09 4.35 -34.71
CA ARG A 507 24.63 4.28 -34.89
C ARG A 507 23.96 3.66 -33.66
N TRP A 508 24.50 2.57 -33.12
CA TRP A 508 24.01 2.00 -31.87
C TRP A 508 24.15 2.96 -30.69
N ALA A 509 25.30 3.62 -30.54
CA ALA A 509 25.54 4.58 -29.47
C ALA A 509 24.58 5.79 -29.53
N LEU A 510 24.25 6.28 -30.72
CA LEU A 510 23.25 7.32 -30.94
C LEU A 510 21.85 6.84 -30.57
N ARG A 511 21.44 5.66 -31.05
CA ARG A 511 20.12 5.09 -30.71
C ARG A 511 19.96 4.85 -29.21
N VAL A 512 21.02 4.44 -28.50
CA VAL A 512 21.02 4.32 -27.03
C VAL A 512 20.85 5.68 -26.36
N GLN A 513 21.41 6.76 -26.94
CA GLN A 513 21.20 8.12 -26.44
C GLN A 513 19.76 8.63 -26.64
N GLU A 514 19.07 8.19 -27.69
CA GLU A 514 17.67 8.52 -27.94
C GLU A 514 16.70 7.81 -26.98
N VAL A 515 17.12 6.71 -26.34
CA VAL A 515 16.29 6.03 -25.33
C VAL A 515 16.02 6.98 -24.17
N PRO A 516 14.75 7.18 -23.77
CA PRO A 516 14.40 8.04 -22.65
C PRO A 516 14.98 7.49 -21.33
N SER A 517 15.37 8.37 -20.41
CA SER A 517 15.94 7.97 -19.11
C SER A 517 14.92 7.25 -18.22
N SER A 518 13.64 7.60 -18.34
CA SER A 518 12.52 6.83 -17.81
C SER A 518 11.28 6.99 -18.68
N PHE A 519 10.37 6.02 -18.61
CA PHE A 519 9.04 6.14 -19.19
C PHE A 519 8.00 5.44 -18.32
N SER A 520 6.72 5.82 -18.49
CA SER A 520 5.60 5.22 -17.76
C SER A 520 4.50 4.78 -18.72
N ALA A 521 3.76 3.74 -18.31
CA ALA A 521 2.49 3.39 -18.95
C ALA A 521 1.46 4.51 -18.74
N GLY A 522 0.43 4.58 -19.59
CA GLY A 522 -0.65 5.57 -19.50
C GLY A 522 -1.41 5.53 -18.18
N SER A 523 -1.37 4.40 -17.46
CA SER A 523 -1.93 4.26 -16.11
C SER A 523 -1.05 4.82 -14.98
N ARG A 524 0.22 5.13 -15.25
CA ARG A 524 1.26 5.68 -14.34
C ARG A 524 1.39 4.96 -12.99
N LEU A 525 0.97 3.70 -12.94
CA LEU A 525 1.20 2.83 -11.79
C LEU A 525 2.68 2.44 -11.68
N LEU A 526 3.35 2.28 -12.83
CA LEU A 526 4.74 1.87 -12.95
C LEU A 526 5.53 2.87 -13.79
N GLU A 527 6.68 3.28 -13.27
CA GLU A 527 7.73 3.96 -14.00
C GLU A 527 8.88 2.98 -14.24
N VAL A 528 9.30 2.88 -15.49
CA VAL A 528 10.44 2.07 -15.92
C VAL A 528 11.64 2.98 -16.06
N ARG A 529 12.69 2.74 -15.29
CA ARG A 529 13.99 3.41 -15.45
C ARG A 529 14.85 2.68 -16.46
N CYS A 530 15.42 3.44 -17.38
CA CYS A 530 16.34 2.96 -18.41
C CYS A 530 17.73 3.62 -18.31
N SER A 531 17.93 4.58 -17.41
CA SER A 531 19.20 5.30 -17.23
C SER A 531 20.38 4.36 -16.98
N GLY A 532 20.23 3.37 -16.10
CA GLY A 532 21.31 2.42 -15.79
C GLY A 532 21.70 1.54 -16.98
N LEU A 533 20.72 1.12 -17.78
CA LEU A 533 20.96 0.35 -19.01
C LEU A 533 21.62 1.22 -20.08
N LYS A 534 21.12 2.46 -20.25
CA LYS A 534 21.63 3.47 -21.19
C LYS A 534 23.09 3.81 -20.91
N GLU A 535 23.44 4.07 -19.67
CA GLU A 535 24.81 4.37 -19.25
C GLU A 535 25.72 3.16 -19.44
N ARG A 536 25.28 1.96 -19.03
CA ARG A 536 26.07 0.73 -19.14
C ARG A 536 26.39 0.37 -20.59
N LEU A 537 25.36 0.28 -21.44
CA LEU A 537 25.56 -0.02 -22.86
C LEU A 537 26.29 1.10 -23.58
N GLY A 538 26.00 2.37 -23.26
CA GLY A 538 26.71 3.50 -23.83
C GLY A 538 28.20 3.48 -23.53
N LEU A 539 28.58 3.17 -22.28
CA LEU A 539 29.99 2.99 -21.89
C LEU A 539 30.63 1.78 -22.58
N GLN A 540 29.92 0.65 -22.70
CA GLN A 540 30.44 -0.51 -23.39
C GLN A 540 30.69 -0.24 -24.87
N LEU A 541 29.74 0.35 -25.59
CA LEU A 541 29.90 0.68 -27.01
C LEU A 541 31.07 1.65 -27.26
N ARG A 542 31.30 2.62 -26.36
CA ARG A 542 32.46 3.52 -26.44
C ARG A 542 33.78 2.78 -26.22
N ARG A 543 33.83 1.86 -25.25
CA ARG A 543 35.01 1.00 -25.05
C ARG A 543 35.30 0.14 -26.26
N LEU A 544 34.28 -0.42 -26.91
CA LEU A 544 34.46 -1.20 -28.14
C LEU A 544 35.05 -0.36 -29.28
N GLU A 545 34.59 0.88 -29.42
CA GLU A 545 35.16 1.83 -30.40
C GLU A 545 36.64 2.12 -30.12
N GLU A 546 37.02 2.29 -28.85
CA GLU A 546 38.41 2.44 -28.41
C GLU A 546 39.25 1.18 -28.68
N ASP A 547 38.72 -0.01 -28.42
CA ASP A 547 39.39 -1.29 -28.68
C ASP A 547 39.68 -1.49 -30.17
N VAL A 548 38.72 -1.14 -31.04
CA VAL A 548 38.89 -1.17 -32.51
C VAL A 548 40.01 -0.23 -32.93
N LEU A 549 40.04 0.99 -32.38
CA LEU A 549 41.10 1.96 -32.66
C LEU A 549 42.47 1.43 -32.22
N GLN A 550 42.60 0.90 -31.01
CA GLN A 550 43.87 0.36 -30.52
C GLN A 550 44.39 -0.77 -31.41
N ARG A 551 43.53 -1.71 -31.80
CA ARG A 551 43.91 -2.81 -32.69
C ARG A 551 44.32 -2.34 -34.08
N LEU A 552 43.60 -1.37 -34.66
CA LEU A 552 43.98 -0.79 -35.95
C LEU A 552 45.35 -0.11 -35.88
N LEU A 553 45.63 0.64 -34.80
CA LEU A 553 46.92 1.32 -34.62
C LEU A 553 48.07 0.33 -34.43
N GLU A 554 47.88 -0.71 -33.61
CA GLU A 554 48.86 -1.80 -33.45
C GLU A 554 49.14 -2.49 -34.79
N ARG A 555 48.09 -2.77 -35.56
CA ARG A 555 48.23 -3.42 -36.87
C ARG A 555 48.97 -2.57 -37.88
N ILE A 556 48.63 -1.28 -37.97
CA ILE A 556 49.34 -0.33 -38.83
C ILE A 556 50.82 -0.32 -38.45
N ARG A 557 51.15 -0.21 -37.16
CA ARG A 557 52.54 -0.21 -36.66
C ARG A 557 53.31 -1.47 -37.08
N LEU A 558 52.74 -2.66 -36.83
CA LEU A 558 53.36 -3.94 -37.20
C LEU A 558 53.59 -4.07 -38.71
N LEU A 559 52.60 -3.71 -39.53
CA LEU A 559 52.72 -3.78 -40.99
C LEU A 559 53.73 -2.76 -41.53
N SER A 560 53.69 -1.52 -41.04
CA SER A 560 54.64 -0.47 -41.45
C SER A 560 56.07 -0.78 -41.02
N GLY A 561 56.29 -1.35 -39.83
CA GLY A 561 57.61 -1.71 -39.34
C GLY A 561 58.22 -2.88 -40.14
N GLY A 562 57.42 -3.92 -40.40
CA GLY A 562 57.85 -5.04 -41.25
C GLY A 562 58.15 -4.59 -42.68
N LEU A 563 57.27 -3.77 -43.29
CA LEU A 563 57.51 -3.23 -44.63
C LEU A 563 58.76 -2.35 -44.70
N LEU A 564 58.98 -1.48 -43.70
CA LEU A 564 60.16 -0.62 -43.68
C LEU A 564 61.44 -1.45 -43.61
N ALA A 565 61.49 -2.46 -42.74
CA ALA A 565 62.62 -3.39 -42.64
C ALA A 565 62.85 -4.16 -43.95
N ASP A 566 61.78 -4.70 -44.56
CA ASP A 566 61.84 -5.41 -45.85
C ASP A 566 62.42 -4.49 -46.96
N LEU A 567 61.98 -3.22 -47.02
CA LEU A 567 62.42 -2.24 -48.01
C LEU A 567 63.86 -1.75 -47.78
N GLU A 568 64.24 -1.51 -46.54
CA GLU A 568 65.59 -1.08 -46.18
C GLU A 568 66.62 -2.19 -46.45
N GLU A 569 66.33 -3.44 -46.05
CA GLU A 569 67.18 -4.60 -46.30
C GLU A 569 67.37 -4.85 -47.81
N ALA A 570 66.28 -4.79 -48.59
CA ALA A 570 66.36 -4.94 -50.04
C ALA A 570 67.15 -3.81 -50.70
N ALA A 571 66.94 -2.56 -50.28
CA ALA A 571 67.65 -1.40 -50.83
C ALA A 571 69.14 -1.40 -50.48
N GLU A 572 69.53 -1.81 -49.27
CA GLU A 572 70.94 -1.94 -48.89
C GLU A 572 71.66 -3.01 -49.70
N ARG A 573 71.02 -4.17 -49.88
CA ARG A 573 71.60 -5.27 -50.68
C ARG A 573 71.72 -4.92 -52.17
N LEU A 574 70.75 -4.18 -52.73
CA LEU A 574 70.79 -3.73 -54.13
C LEU A 574 71.77 -2.56 -54.35
N ALA A 575 72.08 -1.78 -53.31
CA ALA A 575 73.06 -0.70 -53.36
C ALA A 575 74.52 -1.20 -53.37
N ALA A 576 74.78 -2.42 -52.91
CA ALA A 576 76.11 -3.04 -52.97
C ALA A 576 76.51 -3.37 -54.42
N ASP A 577 77.70 -2.95 -54.84
CA ASP A 577 78.23 -3.28 -56.18
C ASP A 577 78.78 -4.73 -56.16
N PRO A 578 78.27 -5.64 -57.00
CA PRO A 578 78.74 -7.02 -57.02
C PRO A 578 80.18 -7.10 -57.52
N ARG A 579 81.11 -7.51 -56.64
CA ARG A 579 82.52 -7.75 -56.96
C ARG A 579 82.77 -9.25 -57.11
N GLY A 580 82.71 -9.72 -58.36
CA GLY A 580 82.98 -11.11 -58.74
C GLY A 580 81.74 -11.92 -59.09
N LEU A 581 81.97 -13.06 -59.72
CA LEU A 581 80.94 -13.90 -60.34
C LEU A 581 79.86 -14.41 -59.36
N GLN A 582 80.25 -14.83 -58.16
CA GLN A 582 79.33 -15.31 -57.10
C GLN A 582 78.43 -14.18 -56.56
N GLN A 583 78.98 -12.98 -56.42
CA GLN A 583 78.22 -11.82 -55.96
C GLN A 583 77.27 -11.32 -57.05
N LEU A 584 77.66 -11.44 -58.33
CA LEU A 584 76.82 -11.07 -59.47
C LEU A 584 75.62 -12.02 -59.65
N SER A 585 75.78 -13.34 -59.42
CA SER A 585 74.68 -14.31 -59.52
C SER A 585 73.65 -14.13 -58.42
N ALA A 586 74.10 -13.98 -57.17
CA ALA A 586 73.23 -13.65 -56.03
C ALA A 586 72.54 -12.29 -56.20
N TYR A 587 73.23 -11.29 -56.75
CA TYR A 587 72.67 -9.97 -57.07
C TYR A 587 71.59 -10.05 -58.17
N ALA A 588 71.81 -10.86 -59.22
CA ALA A 588 70.82 -11.08 -60.28
C ALA A 588 69.58 -11.84 -59.79
N ALA A 589 69.74 -12.81 -58.90
CA ALA A 589 68.62 -13.52 -58.25
C ALA A 589 67.82 -12.58 -57.34
N LEU A 590 68.51 -11.77 -56.53
CA LEU A 590 67.88 -10.76 -55.67
C LEU A 590 67.11 -9.72 -56.49
N THR A 591 67.69 -9.21 -57.58
CA THR A 591 67.05 -8.22 -58.46
C THR A 591 65.75 -8.77 -59.06
N ARG A 592 65.74 -10.03 -59.54
CA ARG A 592 64.51 -10.69 -60.02
C ARG A 592 63.48 -10.89 -58.92
N ALA A 593 63.90 -11.31 -57.74
CA ALA A 593 63.00 -11.51 -56.59
C ALA A 593 62.38 -10.18 -56.12
N SER A 594 63.19 -9.12 -56.04
CA SER A 594 62.74 -7.76 -55.72
C SER A 594 61.81 -7.21 -56.80
N GLY A 595 62.14 -7.39 -58.08
CA GLY A 595 61.30 -6.99 -59.21
C GLY A 595 59.93 -7.68 -59.23
N ALA A 596 59.89 -9.00 -59.00
CA ALA A 596 58.65 -9.75 -58.88
C ALA A 596 57.83 -9.37 -57.63
N SER A 597 58.50 -9.00 -56.54
CA SER A 597 57.88 -8.60 -55.26
C SER A 597 57.41 -7.13 -55.24
N LEU A 598 57.81 -6.28 -56.19
CA LEU A 598 57.38 -4.87 -56.26
C LEU A 598 55.85 -4.72 -56.29
N ALA A 599 55.14 -5.53 -57.08
CA ALA A 599 53.67 -5.48 -57.12
C ALA A 599 53.03 -5.91 -55.78
N ALA A 600 53.59 -6.92 -55.12
CA ALA A 600 53.13 -7.40 -53.81
C ALA A 600 53.45 -6.42 -52.67
N THR A 601 54.57 -5.71 -52.75
CA THR A 601 54.96 -4.68 -51.78
C THR A 601 54.15 -3.38 -51.97
N GLN A 602 53.86 -2.99 -53.22
CA GLN A 602 52.95 -1.87 -53.52
C GLN A 602 51.55 -2.12 -52.96
N THR A 603 50.97 -3.30 -53.19
CA THR A 603 49.65 -3.65 -52.64
C THR A 603 49.62 -3.66 -51.10
N ARG A 604 50.70 -4.09 -50.45
CA ARG A 604 50.85 -3.98 -48.98
C ARG A 604 50.95 -2.52 -48.52
N LEU A 605 51.65 -1.65 -49.26
CA LEU A 605 51.76 -0.22 -48.98
C LEU A 605 50.39 0.47 -49.10
N ASP A 606 49.67 0.20 -50.18
CA ASP A 606 48.32 0.72 -50.45
C ASP A 606 47.34 0.30 -49.35
N TYR A 607 47.45 -0.94 -48.88
CA TYR A 607 46.65 -1.43 -47.76
C TYR A 607 46.95 -0.68 -46.45
N VAL A 608 48.23 -0.41 -46.13
CA VAL A 608 48.61 0.38 -44.95
C VAL A 608 48.08 1.81 -45.06
N HIS A 609 48.18 2.45 -46.23
CA HIS A 609 47.61 3.77 -46.47
C HIS A 609 46.08 3.77 -46.33
N ALA A 610 45.39 2.76 -46.87
CA ALA A 610 43.95 2.63 -46.72
C ALA A 610 43.52 2.48 -45.25
N LEU A 611 44.28 1.76 -44.43
CA LEU A 611 44.03 1.65 -42.98
C LEU A 611 44.31 2.98 -42.25
N GLN A 612 45.37 3.68 -42.58
CA GLN A 612 45.68 5.01 -42.02
C GLN A 612 44.60 6.05 -42.38
N ASP A 613 44.08 6.00 -43.60
CA ASP A 613 42.96 6.82 -44.04
C ASP A 613 41.66 6.47 -43.31
N ALA A 614 41.42 5.18 -43.06
CA ALA A 614 40.28 4.76 -42.26
C ALA A 614 40.37 5.31 -40.83
N VAL A 615 41.55 5.27 -40.20
CA VAL A 615 41.76 5.87 -38.87
C VAL A 615 41.55 7.39 -38.91
N ALA A 616 42.06 8.05 -39.95
CA ALA A 616 41.92 9.49 -40.15
C ALA A 616 40.46 9.94 -40.31
N LYS A 617 39.68 9.20 -41.10
CA LYS A 617 38.25 9.47 -41.34
C LYS A 617 37.38 9.13 -40.13
N ALA A 618 37.64 8.02 -39.46
CA ALA A 618 36.78 7.54 -38.39
C ALA A 618 37.09 8.18 -37.05
N PHE A 619 38.36 8.30 -36.63
CA PHE A 619 38.70 8.58 -35.24
C PHE A 619 39.40 9.92 -35.01
N ARG A 620 40.55 10.13 -35.65
CA ARG A 620 41.41 11.31 -35.40
C ARG A 620 42.37 11.58 -36.54
N GLN A 621 42.80 12.82 -36.67
CA GLN A 621 43.90 13.17 -37.58
C GLN A 621 45.20 12.44 -37.22
N ARG A 622 46.03 12.22 -38.24
CA ARG A 622 47.33 11.54 -38.14
C ARG A 622 48.24 12.32 -37.19
N THR A 623 48.93 11.61 -36.30
CA THR A 623 49.88 12.21 -35.37
C THR A 623 51.25 12.38 -36.03
N GLY A 624 52.07 13.33 -35.54
CA GLY A 624 53.43 13.56 -36.02
C GLY A 624 54.29 12.29 -36.23
N PRO A 625 54.36 11.33 -35.27
CA PRO A 625 55.10 10.09 -35.48
C PRO A 625 54.51 9.17 -36.56
N GLU A 626 53.19 9.19 -36.77
CA GLU A 626 52.54 8.41 -37.85
C GLU A 626 52.89 8.99 -39.22
N LEU A 627 52.90 10.32 -39.34
CA LEU A 627 53.32 11.02 -40.56
C LEU A 627 54.81 10.79 -40.86
N ALA A 628 55.67 10.88 -39.85
CA ALA A 628 57.10 10.62 -40.02
C ALA A 628 57.39 9.17 -40.46
N LEU A 629 56.61 8.19 -39.98
CA LEU A 629 56.73 6.80 -40.39
C LEU A 629 56.29 6.59 -41.85
N GLU A 630 55.21 7.27 -42.25
CA GLU A 630 54.70 7.26 -43.62
C GLU A 630 55.69 7.90 -44.60
N GLU A 631 56.28 9.03 -44.22
CA GLU A 631 57.35 9.69 -44.98
C GLU A 631 58.57 8.77 -45.13
N LYS A 632 58.97 8.08 -44.07
CA LYS A 632 60.06 7.08 -44.12
C LYS A 632 59.75 5.92 -45.05
N LEU A 633 58.53 5.37 -44.98
CA LEU A 633 58.09 4.29 -45.88
C LEU A 633 58.09 4.76 -47.34
N ARG A 634 57.56 5.96 -47.61
CA ARG A 634 57.56 6.55 -48.95
C ARG A 634 58.98 6.80 -49.43
N ALA A 635 59.85 7.34 -48.60
CA ALA A 635 61.26 7.56 -48.91
C ALA A 635 61.99 6.25 -49.24
N ALA A 636 61.81 5.21 -48.41
CA ALA A 636 62.39 3.88 -48.64
C ALA A 636 61.88 3.25 -49.95
N TRP A 637 60.58 3.36 -50.24
CA TRP A 637 60.00 2.92 -51.50
C TRP A 637 60.56 3.68 -52.71
N THR A 638 60.57 5.02 -52.66
CA THR A 638 61.14 5.86 -53.74
C THR A 638 62.63 5.64 -53.95
N ARG A 639 63.35 5.15 -52.92
CA ARG A 639 64.75 4.75 -53.02
C ARG A 639 64.88 3.38 -53.69
N LEU A 640 64.01 2.42 -53.36
CA LEU A 640 64.10 1.04 -53.85
C LEU A 640 63.79 0.94 -55.36
N VAL A 641 62.73 1.56 -55.85
CA VAL A 641 62.29 1.45 -57.26
C VAL A 641 63.42 1.76 -58.26
N PRO A 642 64.11 2.91 -58.21
CA PRO A 642 65.21 3.20 -59.13
C PRO A 642 66.44 2.32 -58.88
N LEU A 643 66.62 1.80 -57.65
CA LEU A 643 67.70 0.85 -57.37
C LEU A 643 67.45 -0.51 -58.03
N VAL A 644 66.21 -0.97 -58.08
CA VAL A 644 65.83 -2.20 -58.81
C VAL A 644 66.03 -2.00 -60.31
N GLU A 645 65.56 -0.89 -60.88
CA GLU A 645 65.76 -0.57 -62.31
C GLU A 645 67.25 -0.44 -62.67
N ARG A 646 68.03 0.23 -61.81
CA ARG A 646 69.49 0.34 -61.98
C ARG A 646 70.17 -1.02 -61.84
N ALA A 647 69.75 -1.85 -60.89
CA ALA A 647 70.26 -3.20 -60.71
C ALA A 647 69.96 -4.09 -61.92
N GLU A 648 68.75 -3.99 -62.50
CA GLU A 648 68.39 -4.65 -63.76
C GLU A 648 69.26 -4.15 -64.92
N GLY A 649 69.54 -2.84 -64.99
CA GLY A 649 70.47 -2.25 -65.94
C GLY A 649 71.91 -2.76 -65.79
N VAL A 650 72.41 -2.88 -64.56
CA VAL A 650 73.76 -3.41 -64.28
C VAL A 650 73.84 -4.90 -64.60
N VAL A 651 72.82 -5.68 -64.22
CA VAL A 651 72.74 -7.11 -64.54
C VAL A 651 72.66 -7.31 -66.05
N SER A 652 71.82 -6.55 -66.77
CA SER A 652 71.71 -6.67 -68.24
C SER A 652 72.98 -6.23 -68.98
N ALA A 653 73.69 -5.21 -68.51
CA ALA A 653 74.94 -4.75 -69.12
C ALA A 653 76.13 -5.69 -68.83
N ARG A 654 76.22 -6.25 -67.61
CA ARG A 654 77.32 -7.16 -67.21
C ARG A 654 77.05 -8.62 -67.58
N ARG A 655 75.81 -9.00 -67.89
CA ARG A 655 75.43 -10.37 -68.26
C ARG A 655 76.14 -10.87 -69.53
N PRO A 656 76.18 -10.15 -70.67
CA PRO A 656 76.86 -10.62 -71.88
C PRO A 656 78.37 -10.91 -71.70
N PRO A 657 79.21 -9.99 -71.18
CA PRO A 657 80.64 -10.24 -71.05
C PRO A 657 80.96 -11.32 -70.01
N VAL A 658 80.13 -11.46 -68.97
CA VAL A 658 80.29 -12.51 -67.96
C VAL A 658 79.80 -13.86 -68.49
N ALA A 659 78.76 -13.89 -69.32
CA ALA A 659 78.31 -15.09 -70.02
C ALA A 659 79.37 -15.60 -71.01
N ASP A 660 79.99 -14.71 -71.79
CA ASP A 660 81.08 -15.06 -72.72
C ASP A 660 82.32 -15.58 -71.98
N ALA A 661 82.66 -14.97 -70.83
CA ALA A 661 83.75 -15.42 -69.97
C ALA A 661 83.44 -16.75 -69.27
N LEU A 662 82.19 -16.96 -68.84
CA LEU A 662 81.70 -18.23 -68.31
C LEU A 662 81.76 -19.31 -69.38
N ASP A 663 81.27 -19.06 -70.59
CA ASP A 663 81.32 -19.98 -71.72
C ASP A 663 82.75 -20.37 -72.08
N SER A 664 83.67 -19.41 -72.04
CA SER A 664 85.10 -19.65 -72.25
C SER A 664 85.70 -20.50 -71.12
N MET A 665 85.36 -20.22 -69.86
CA MET A 665 85.79 -21.01 -68.70
C MET A 665 85.20 -22.42 -68.70
N PHE A 666 83.92 -22.57 -69.05
CA PHE A 666 83.25 -23.86 -69.21
C PHE A 666 83.89 -24.66 -70.33
N SER A 667 84.12 -24.06 -71.50
CA SER A 667 84.79 -24.71 -72.64
C SER A 667 86.22 -25.14 -72.27
N PHE A 668 86.97 -24.30 -71.55
CA PHE A 668 88.31 -24.63 -71.09
C PHE A 668 88.31 -25.79 -70.09
N LEU A 669 87.46 -25.74 -69.06
CA LEU A 669 87.38 -26.78 -68.03
C LEU A 669 86.80 -28.10 -68.58
N ALA A 670 85.83 -28.03 -69.49
CA ALA A 670 85.30 -29.20 -70.19
C ALA A 670 86.35 -29.84 -71.11
N ARG A 671 87.14 -29.03 -71.83
CA ARG A 671 88.26 -29.52 -72.65
C ARG A 671 89.37 -30.12 -71.80
N ASP A 672 89.71 -29.53 -70.66
CA ASP A 672 90.72 -30.07 -69.73
C ASP A 672 90.23 -31.37 -69.07
N LEU A 673 88.93 -31.45 -68.72
CA LEU A 673 88.29 -32.68 -68.27
C LEU A 673 88.35 -33.77 -69.35
N ARG A 674 87.93 -33.47 -70.59
CA ARG A 674 88.01 -34.42 -71.72
C ARG A 674 89.42 -34.90 -71.97
N ARG A 675 90.40 -33.98 -71.97
CA ARG A 675 91.81 -34.30 -72.15
C ARG A 675 92.29 -35.25 -71.05
N ARG A 676 92.00 -34.97 -69.78
CA ARG A 676 92.46 -35.79 -68.66
C ARG A 676 91.76 -37.14 -68.55
N VAL A 677 90.45 -37.18 -68.87
CA VAL A 677 89.72 -38.46 -69.01
C VAL A 677 90.34 -39.27 -70.15
N SER A 678 90.63 -38.65 -71.30
CA SER A 678 91.28 -39.34 -72.41
C SER A 678 92.70 -39.81 -72.08
N GLU A 679 93.48 -39.02 -71.31
CA GLU A 679 94.81 -39.40 -70.82
C GLU A 679 94.73 -40.57 -69.82
N ALA A 680 93.67 -40.63 -69.00
CA ALA A 680 93.43 -41.74 -68.06
C ALA A 680 92.94 -43.02 -68.76
N THR A 681 92.28 -42.90 -69.91
CA THR A 681 91.71 -44.01 -70.69
C THR A 681 92.54 -44.40 -71.91
N SER A 682 93.77 -43.90 -72.06
CA SER A 682 94.62 -44.20 -73.21
C SER A 682 96.11 -44.42 -72.85
N GLY A 683 96.85 -45.05 -73.77
CA GLY A 683 98.31 -45.14 -73.76
C GLY A 683 98.89 -45.91 -72.58
N ALA A 684 99.44 -45.19 -71.60
CA ALA A 684 100.26 -45.73 -70.51
C ALA A 684 99.46 -46.45 -69.41
N PHE A 685 98.17 -46.16 -69.25
CA PHE A 685 97.32 -46.81 -68.24
C PHE A 685 96.69 -48.13 -68.72
N LEU A 686 96.78 -48.42 -70.02
CA LEU A 686 96.29 -49.65 -70.66
C LEU A 686 97.45 -50.60 -71.06
N ASP A 687 98.69 -50.15 -70.89
CA ASP A 687 99.90 -50.90 -71.24
C ASP A 687 100.31 -51.83 -70.06
N PRO A 688 100.25 -53.17 -70.24
CA PRO A 688 100.56 -54.13 -69.18
C PRO A 688 102.06 -54.19 -68.82
N SER A 689 102.94 -53.49 -69.53
CA SER A 689 104.38 -53.43 -69.26
C SER A 689 104.80 -52.37 -68.23
N GLN A 690 103.88 -51.51 -67.78
CA GLN A 690 104.12 -50.41 -66.84
C GLN A 690 103.98 -50.86 -65.37
N GLU A 691 104.70 -50.20 -64.44
CA GLU A 691 104.68 -50.54 -63.01
C GLU A 691 103.34 -50.18 -62.32
N ALA A 692 102.60 -51.20 -61.88
CA ALA A 692 101.22 -51.07 -61.41
C ALA A 692 101.04 -50.13 -60.21
N GLN A 693 101.97 -50.10 -59.25
CA GLN A 693 101.89 -49.24 -58.06
C GLN A 693 102.06 -47.75 -58.43
N HIS A 694 102.99 -47.45 -59.33
CA HIS A 694 103.23 -46.10 -59.83
C HIS A 694 102.04 -45.59 -60.67
N MET A 695 101.46 -46.46 -61.52
CA MET A 695 100.29 -46.11 -62.33
C MET A 695 99.03 -45.92 -61.48
N ALA A 696 98.82 -46.72 -60.43
CA ALA A 696 97.71 -46.54 -59.49
C ALA A 696 97.81 -45.22 -58.69
N ALA A 697 99.01 -44.80 -58.28
CA ALA A 697 99.23 -43.50 -57.63
C ALA A 697 98.94 -42.33 -58.59
N ARG A 698 99.38 -42.42 -59.86
CA ARG A 698 99.06 -41.45 -60.91
C ARG A 698 97.56 -41.37 -61.19
N LEU A 699 96.88 -42.50 -61.24
CA LEU A 699 95.44 -42.58 -61.53
C LEU A 699 94.59 -42.04 -60.35
N LYS A 700 95.04 -42.20 -59.10
CA LYS A 700 94.43 -41.52 -57.93
C LYS A 700 94.55 -39.99 -58.05
N LEU A 701 95.71 -39.49 -58.46
CA LEU A 701 95.96 -38.05 -58.63
C LEU A 701 95.11 -37.46 -59.77
N VAL A 702 94.94 -38.22 -60.87
CA VAL A 702 94.00 -37.86 -61.95
C VAL A 702 92.55 -37.89 -61.46
N ARG A 703 92.14 -38.89 -60.66
CA ARG A 703 90.78 -38.98 -60.10
C ARG A 703 90.45 -37.80 -59.18
N GLU A 704 91.36 -37.43 -58.28
CA GLU A 704 91.20 -36.26 -57.40
C GLU A 704 91.06 -34.98 -58.22
N HIS A 705 91.88 -34.82 -59.26
CA HIS A 705 91.79 -33.66 -60.14
C HIS A 705 90.50 -33.63 -60.98
N VAL A 706 90.02 -34.80 -61.45
CA VAL A 706 88.73 -34.93 -62.14
C VAL A 706 87.57 -34.57 -61.20
N HIS A 707 87.59 -35.01 -59.94
CA HIS A 707 86.60 -34.60 -58.95
C HIS A 707 86.64 -33.09 -58.65
N ASP A 708 87.83 -32.49 -58.56
CA ASP A 708 87.98 -31.04 -58.42
C ASP A 708 87.43 -30.27 -59.63
N LEU A 709 87.65 -30.77 -60.85
CA LEU A 709 87.10 -30.18 -62.08
C LEU A 709 85.57 -30.29 -62.13
N ILE A 710 85.01 -31.46 -61.78
CA ILE A 710 83.55 -31.67 -61.70
C ILE A 710 82.93 -30.74 -60.65
N ALA A 711 83.53 -30.62 -59.46
CA ALA A 711 83.04 -29.73 -58.41
C ALA A 711 83.11 -28.24 -58.83
N LYS A 712 84.11 -27.84 -59.62
CA LYS A 712 84.20 -26.48 -60.20
C LYS A 712 83.14 -26.26 -61.29
N LEU A 713 82.91 -27.23 -62.17
CA LEU A 713 81.87 -27.17 -63.20
C LEU A 713 80.47 -27.08 -62.60
N GLN A 714 80.17 -27.86 -61.56
CA GLN A 714 78.88 -27.80 -60.84
C GLN A 714 78.64 -26.45 -60.17
N ARG A 715 79.68 -25.85 -59.55
CA ARG A 715 79.59 -24.50 -58.97
C ARG A 715 79.36 -23.43 -60.04
N LEU A 716 80.08 -23.50 -61.16
CA LEU A 716 79.84 -22.57 -62.27
C LEU A 716 78.43 -22.76 -62.86
N GLY A 717 77.92 -24.00 -62.88
CA GLY A 717 76.58 -24.35 -63.37
C GLY A 717 75.47 -23.72 -62.52
N SER A 718 75.57 -23.82 -61.19
CA SER A 718 74.60 -23.17 -60.29
C SER A 718 74.65 -21.64 -60.37
N GLN A 719 75.84 -21.05 -60.48
CA GLN A 719 75.99 -19.60 -60.67
C GLN A 719 75.44 -19.12 -62.02
N SER A 720 75.60 -19.92 -63.07
CA SER A 720 75.07 -19.61 -64.39
C SER A 720 73.54 -19.72 -64.42
N HIS A 721 72.97 -20.71 -63.72
CA HIS A 721 71.53 -20.84 -63.53
C HIS A 721 70.93 -19.63 -62.80
N GLU A 722 71.58 -19.13 -61.76
CA GLU A 722 71.18 -17.91 -61.05
C GLU A 722 71.32 -16.63 -61.90
N LEU A 723 72.22 -16.60 -62.88
CA LEU A 723 72.40 -15.45 -63.77
C LEU A 723 71.38 -15.39 -64.92
N HIS A 724 71.03 -16.56 -65.47
CA HIS A 724 70.18 -16.69 -66.65
C HIS A 724 68.73 -17.08 -66.34
N GLY A 725 68.46 -17.69 -65.18
CA GLY A 725 67.14 -18.22 -64.83
C GLY A 725 66.80 -19.57 -65.51
N GLU A 726 67.67 -20.06 -66.39
CA GLU A 726 67.54 -21.33 -67.11
C GLU A 726 68.67 -22.29 -66.71
N SER A 727 68.38 -23.58 -66.62
CA SER A 727 69.39 -24.59 -66.28
C SER A 727 70.41 -24.67 -67.41
N TRP A 728 71.70 -24.54 -67.09
CA TRP A 728 72.80 -24.62 -68.05
C TRP A 728 73.10 -26.04 -68.56
N GLU A 729 72.17 -26.98 -68.40
CA GLU A 729 72.35 -28.36 -68.85
C GLU A 729 71.16 -28.84 -69.68
N THR A 730 71.49 -29.13 -70.95
CA THR A 730 71.10 -30.31 -71.76
C THR A 730 70.88 -30.01 -73.25
N GLY A 731 71.00 -28.75 -73.69
CA GLY A 731 70.87 -28.39 -75.13
C GLY A 731 72.18 -28.35 -75.94
N ARG A 732 73.35 -28.25 -75.28
CA ARG A 732 74.67 -28.14 -75.93
C ARG A 732 75.67 -29.22 -75.53
N SER A 733 75.17 -30.33 -74.97
CA SER A 733 75.96 -31.49 -74.56
C SER A 733 75.65 -32.72 -75.42
N THR A 734 75.47 -32.56 -76.73
CA THR A 734 75.36 -33.73 -77.63
C THR A 734 76.71 -34.32 -78.04
N ASP A 735 77.83 -33.67 -77.71
CA ASP A 735 79.16 -34.15 -78.09
C ASP A 735 80.11 -34.27 -76.88
N LEU A 736 79.67 -34.90 -75.79
CA LEU A 736 80.52 -35.32 -74.66
C LEU A 736 80.71 -36.84 -74.66
#